data_AF-A0A9K3PAU4-F1
#
_entry.id   AF-A0A9K3PAU4-F1
#
_cell.length_a   1.000
_cell.length_b   1.000
_cell.length_c   1.000
_cell.angle_alpha   90.00
_cell.angle_beta   90.00
_cell.angle_gamma   90.00
#
_symmetry.space_group_name_H-M   'P 1'
#
loop_
_entity.id
_entity.type
_entity.pdbx_description
1 polymer ?
#
loop_
_entity_poly.entity_id
_entity_poly.type
_entity_poly.pdbx_seq_one_letter_code
_entity_poly.pdbx_strand_id
1 'polypeptide(L)'
;MSESPKSTSSPTKNGDNATSTTTVTSAATPTSNEEVLNVNVGVLGHVDSGKTSLVKTLSTLLSTAALDKSKQSRQRGMTLDLGFSCFFLDLPPHLQETYPDKSKLQMTLVDCPGHASLIRTIIGGAQIIDMVLLVVDAYKGWQAQTTECLVLAELTSPHLVVALNKIDMFPEEEREQKLEEAKKKVQERLRESKFPNAPMIGVSACLGGEKVAAVSEQSALDMVQQQTLNVDKLIDLLKESLPAPRRHANKESKTTGPSSSSSKSNNNATKDPFYFAIDHCFPIKGMGTVLTGTVLNGSIKVNDVIEFPSLNLERKIKSMQMFKRKTQHIQQGDRAGICVSNFDSSLLERGVCATPGAVHLIRGAIALVRKIPQYPGQLKNNSKYHVSVGHSTVMATVSFWGAIELARSGNNNGTSGTNGSANSSNKEAIESSALGGDADQAGLPYLHFDWNQDFLVQDGLSEQLPSGTEGSENGSSKSVKNSSDVPLLHWALLDFQTPVYCPLQSLVIGSRLDADTSGSGNKHNKDTSALNEDVNAAASSCRLAFCGRLMERFDPKKDVQRIRWYTPKEKRGTISRLGDPHTRQDDGKVVRYEVFGGDLFKKETLIKPFLGMKLVTPQGDVGELKSAFGTSGKFRVYFPGGTMAREGDILRLPFKRFLHDPEKKMRQDDIILPAARPGSRIDVPVKKKTKKSSDQTIVEATGTVEKVKGDALEGQKEKFPMAIVAGLFTPEVDIRLMSGRKIWIPSTKEEGKIAGPFGKAGKCKVSFEAGISESAVGSKAELHEATST
;
A
#
# COMPACT_ATOMS: atom_id res chain seq x y z
N MET A 1 43.46 56.24 -75.04
CA MET A 1 43.13 57.08 -73.87
C MET A 1 43.19 56.18 -72.66
N SER A 2 44.35 56.20 -72.01
CA SER A 2 44.79 55.27 -70.98
C SER A 2 44.96 56.01 -69.66
N GLU A 3 44.45 55.37 -68.61
CA GLU A 3 44.95 55.32 -67.24
C GLU A 3 45.08 56.61 -66.41
N SER A 4 44.53 56.54 -65.19
CA SER A 4 45.10 57.20 -64.01
C SER A 4 44.81 56.37 -62.74
N PRO A 5 45.70 56.34 -61.73
CA PRO A 5 45.65 55.41 -60.60
C PRO A 5 45.62 56.06 -59.19
N LYS A 6 45.46 55.21 -58.15
CA LYS A 6 45.97 55.25 -56.74
C LYS A 6 45.26 56.04 -55.59
N SER A 7 44.89 55.24 -54.58
CA SER A 7 45.19 55.28 -53.11
C SER A 7 44.47 56.19 -52.08
N THR A 8 43.73 55.52 -51.19
CA THR A 8 43.65 55.59 -49.69
C THR A 8 43.29 56.88 -48.93
N SER A 9 42.17 56.87 -48.19
CA SER A 9 42.07 56.96 -46.69
C SER A 9 40.59 57.09 -46.21
N SER A 10 40.31 56.53 -45.01
CA SER A 10 39.04 56.37 -44.22
C SER A 10 38.11 57.61 -44.11
N PRO A 11 36.78 57.53 -43.76
CA PRO A 11 36.24 56.88 -42.54
C PRO A 11 34.75 56.39 -42.57
N THR A 12 34.25 56.02 -41.38
CA THR A 12 32.84 55.85 -40.92
C THR A 12 32.12 54.51 -41.11
N LYS A 13 31.92 53.82 -39.97
CA LYS A 13 30.94 52.75 -39.76
C LYS A 13 29.61 53.37 -39.31
N ASN A 14 28.56 53.13 -40.11
CA ASN A 14 27.15 53.04 -39.73
C ASN A 14 26.67 51.79 -40.49
N GLY A 15 26.16 50.74 -39.85
CA GLY A 15 24.80 50.63 -39.33
C GLY A 15 24.19 49.35 -39.94
N ASP A 16 23.15 48.81 -39.29
CA ASP A 16 22.31 47.68 -39.72
C ASP A 16 22.68 46.28 -39.22
N ASN A 17 22.34 46.00 -37.95
CA ASN A 17 21.91 44.67 -37.53
C ASN A 17 20.38 44.74 -37.34
N ALA A 18 19.64 44.35 -38.39
CA ALA A 18 18.20 44.28 -38.38
C ALA A 18 17.73 43.02 -37.63
N THR A 19 17.07 43.23 -36.49
CA THR A 19 16.33 42.21 -35.74
C THR A 19 15.16 41.72 -36.58
N SER A 20 15.19 40.47 -37.05
CA SER A 20 14.16 39.89 -37.90
C SER A 20 12.91 39.48 -37.09
N THR A 21 11.90 40.33 -37.13
CA THR A 21 10.53 40.04 -36.67
C THR A 21 9.91 38.98 -37.58
N THR A 22 9.78 37.74 -37.10
CA THR A 22 9.23 36.62 -37.89
C THR A 22 7.81 36.29 -37.41
N THR A 23 6.88 36.17 -38.36
CA THR A 23 5.45 35.88 -38.15
C THR A 23 5.24 34.38 -37.94
N VAL A 24 4.44 34.01 -36.92
CA VAL A 24 4.16 32.62 -36.53
C VAL A 24 3.45 31.87 -37.66
N THR A 25 4.13 30.91 -38.29
CA THR A 25 3.56 30.09 -39.39
C THR A 25 2.72 28.96 -38.81
N SER A 26 1.45 29.23 -38.52
CA SER A 26 0.46 28.19 -38.21
C SER A 26 -0.13 27.61 -39.50
N ALA A 27 -0.31 26.28 -39.57
CA ALA A 27 -0.89 25.63 -40.74
C ALA A 27 -2.39 25.98 -40.87
N ALA A 28 -2.88 26.10 -42.11
CA ALA A 28 -4.28 26.46 -42.38
C ALA A 28 -5.27 25.46 -41.75
N THR A 29 -6.36 25.98 -41.18
CA THR A 29 -7.42 25.17 -40.55
C THR A 29 -7.91 24.07 -41.52
N PRO A 30 -8.03 22.80 -41.07
CA PRO A 30 -8.48 21.71 -41.91
C PRO A 30 -9.84 21.95 -42.55
N THR A 31 -9.99 21.56 -43.81
CA THR A 31 -11.29 21.52 -44.50
C THR A 31 -12.18 20.42 -43.91
N SER A 32 -13.49 20.45 -44.16
CA SER A 32 -14.47 19.55 -43.51
C SER A 32 -14.25 18.05 -43.78
N ASN A 33 -13.44 17.69 -44.77
CA ASN A 33 -13.18 16.31 -45.20
C ASN A 33 -11.79 15.79 -44.81
N GLU A 34 -10.93 16.60 -44.19
CA GLU A 34 -9.60 16.15 -43.76
C GLU A 34 -9.68 15.39 -42.42
N GLU A 35 -9.14 14.18 -42.38
CA GLU A 35 -9.03 13.42 -41.15
C GLU A 35 -7.86 13.93 -40.30
N VAL A 36 -8.18 14.27 -39.04
CA VAL A 36 -7.25 14.90 -38.11
C VAL A 36 -6.87 13.92 -36.99
N LEU A 37 -5.59 13.89 -36.64
CA LEU A 37 -5.10 13.22 -35.44
C LEU A 37 -5.11 14.22 -34.28
N ASN A 38 -5.84 13.95 -33.19
CA ASN A 38 -5.82 14.78 -31.99
C ASN A 38 -4.80 14.25 -30.98
N VAL A 39 -4.01 15.16 -30.41
CA VAL A 39 -3.05 14.90 -29.33
C VAL A 39 -3.27 15.94 -28.24
N ASN A 40 -3.36 15.48 -26.99
CA ASN A 40 -3.59 16.37 -25.85
C ASN A 40 -2.28 16.69 -25.14
N VAL A 41 -1.96 17.99 -25.05
CA VAL A 41 -0.78 18.50 -24.37
C VAL A 41 -1.18 19.23 -23.11
N GLY A 42 -0.75 18.71 -21.97
CA GLY A 42 -1.00 19.30 -20.67
C GLY A 42 -0.06 20.44 -20.36
N VAL A 43 -0.58 21.64 -20.14
CA VAL A 43 0.24 22.79 -19.75
C VAL A 43 0.21 22.92 -18.23
N LEU A 44 1.32 22.53 -17.59
CA LEU A 44 1.47 22.44 -16.14
C LEU A 44 2.53 23.44 -15.64
N GLY A 45 2.47 23.85 -14.37
CA GLY A 45 3.42 24.81 -13.79
C GLY A 45 2.84 25.68 -12.68
N HIS A 46 3.73 26.40 -11.99
CA HIS A 46 3.39 27.26 -10.85
C HIS A 46 2.44 28.42 -11.22
N VAL A 47 1.80 29.03 -10.21
CA VAL A 47 1.00 30.25 -10.37
C VAL A 47 1.88 31.35 -10.99
N ASP A 48 1.33 32.13 -11.92
CA ASP A 48 2.06 33.20 -12.62
C ASP A 48 3.29 32.77 -13.44
N SER A 49 3.53 31.48 -13.69
CA SER A 49 4.60 31.05 -14.62
C SER A 49 4.30 31.40 -16.09
N GLY A 50 3.08 31.86 -16.38
CA GLY A 50 2.66 32.31 -17.71
C GLY A 50 2.06 31.21 -18.59
N LYS A 51 1.53 30.13 -18.00
CA LYS A 51 0.81 29.04 -18.71
C LYS A 51 -0.26 29.55 -19.66
N THR A 52 -1.22 30.31 -19.16
CA THR A 52 -2.36 30.82 -19.95
C THR A 52 -1.91 31.80 -21.02
N SER A 53 -0.90 32.63 -20.75
CA SER A 53 -0.30 33.49 -21.77
C SER A 53 0.31 32.66 -22.90
N LEU A 54 1.08 31.63 -22.56
CA LEU A 54 1.69 30.73 -23.53
C LEU A 54 0.64 29.97 -24.36
N VAL A 55 -0.42 29.47 -23.71
CA VAL A 55 -1.55 28.82 -24.39
C VAL A 55 -2.22 29.78 -25.37
N LYS A 56 -2.47 31.03 -24.97
CA LYS A 56 -3.06 32.06 -25.86
C LYS A 56 -2.18 32.33 -27.08
N THR A 57 -0.86 32.45 -26.89
CA THR A 57 0.10 32.67 -27.98
C THR A 57 0.14 31.51 -28.96
N LEU A 58 0.06 30.27 -28.48
CA LEU A 58 0.14 29.07 -29.32
C LEU A 58 -1.17 28.75 -30.06
N SER A 59 -2.31 29.24 -29.58
CA SER A 59 -3.62 28.77 -30.05
C SER A 59 -4.12 29.52 -31.28
N THR A 60 -4.56 28.79 -32.31
CA THR A 60 -5.26 29.36 -33.47
C THR A 60 -6.78 29.33 -33.31
N LEU A 61 -7.31 28.38 -32.54
CA LEU A 61 -8.73 28.28 -32.20
C LEU A 61 -8.91 28.14 -30.69
N LEU A 62 -9.74 29.01 -30.14
CA LEU A 62 -10.18 28.98 -28.75
C LEU A 62 -11.49 28.18 -28.63
N SER A 63 -11.54 27.20 -27.71
CA SER A 63 -12.78 26.48 -27.40
C SER A 63 -13.62 27.25 -26.37
N THR A 64 -14.87 26.83 -26.15
CA THR A 64 -15.84 27.50 -25.27
C THR A 64 -15.41 27.65 -23.80
N ALA A 65 -14.35 26.95 -23.36
CA ALA A 65 -13.77 27.05 -22.02
C ALA A 65 -12.42 27.81 -21.98
N ALA A 66 -11.86 28.23 -23.12
CA ALA A 66 -10.53 28.83 -23.21
C ALA A 66 -10.44 30.27 -22.65
N LEU A 67 -11.58 30.92 -22.45
CA LEU A 67 -11.68 32.26 -21.90
C LEU A 67 -12.65 32.23 -20.73
N ASP A 68 -12.09 32.19 -19.52
CA ASP A 68 -12.67 32.55 -18.23
C ASP A 68 -14.11 33.06 -18.28
N LYS A 69 -15.06 32.12 -18.39
CA LYS A 69 -16.49 32.44 -18.47
C LYS A 69 -16.94 33.17 -17.19
N SER A 70 -16.36 32.82 -16.05
CA SER A 70 -16.71 33.42 -14.77
C SER A 70 -16.17 34.84 -14.63
N LYS A 71 -17.01 35.77 -14.14
CA LYS A 71 -16.61 37.15 -13.80
C LYS A 71 -15.48 37.17 -12.77
N GLN A 72 -15.44 36.16 -11.90
CA GLN A 72 -14.48 36.00 -10.82
C GLN A 72 -13.06 35.63 -11.31
N SER A 73 -12.95 34.81 -12.34
CA SER A 73 -11.66 34.42 -12.95
C SER A 73 -11.02 35.61 -13.68
N ARG A 74 -11.83 36.34 -14.47
CA ARG A 74 -11.41 37.60 -15.14
C ARG A 74 -10.99 38.70 -14.17
N GLN A 75 -11.69 38.85 -13.03
CA GLN A 75 -11.33 39.84 -12.01
C GLN A 75 -10.04 39.48 -11.24
N ARG A 76 -9.72 38.18 -11.12
CA ARG A 76 -8.56 37.69 -10.35
C ARG A 76 -7.35 37.33 -11.22
N GLY A 77 -7.49 37.30 -12.55
CA GLY A 77 -6.41 36.97 -13.48
C GLY A 77 -5.89 35.52 -13.36
N MET A 78 -6.68 34.58 -12.82
CA MET A 78 -6.25 33.20 -12.55
C MET A 78 -7.21 32.17 -13.16
N THR A 79 -6.67 31.18 -13.88
CA THR A 79 -7.42 30.02 -14.39
C THR A 79 -8.03 29.20 -13.26
N LEU A 80 -9.38 29.09 -13.24
CA LEU A 80 -10.12 28.34 -12.21
C LEU A 80 -10.55 26.93 -12.65
N ASP A 81 -10.69 26.72 -13.96
CA ASP A 81 -11.13 25.46 -14.60
C ASP A 81 -10.15 25.03 -15.70
N LEU A 82 -10.25 23.80 -16.20
CA LEU A 82 -9.44 23.36 -17.34
C LEU A 82 -9.78 24.20 -18.59
N GLY A 83 -8.82 24.99 -19.06
CA GLY A 83 -8.91 25.69 -20.33
C GLY A 83 -8.54 24.76 -21.47
N PHE A 84 -9.28 24.80 -22.57
CA PHE A 84 -8.98 23.98 -23.75
C PHE A 84 -8.85 24.84 -24.98
N SER A 85 -7.68 24.78 -25.60
CA SER A 85 -7.41 25.47 -26.86
C SER A 85 -6.73 24.53 -27.83
N CYS A 86 -6.68 24.88 -29.11
CA CYS A 86 -5.95 24.05 -30.06
C CYS A 86 -5.28 24.86 -31.16
N PHE A 87 -4.30 24.24 -31.78
CA PHE A 87 -3.73 24.67 -33.04
C PHE A 87 -3.45 23.47 -33.94
N PHE A 88 -3.28 23.74 -35.24
CA PHE A 88 -3.07 22.72 -36.25
C PHE A 88 -1.65 22.81 -36.78
N LEU A 89 -1.09 21.64 -37.03
CA LEU A 89 0.20 21.45 -37.66
C LEU A 89 0.10 20.37 -38.73
N ASP A 90 1.05 20.39 -39.66
CA ASP A 90 1.24 19.27 -40.57
C ASP A 90 1.67 18.03 -39.78
N LEU A 91 1.22 16.86 -40.23
CA LEU A 91 1.53 15.61 -39.54
C LEU A 91 3.03 15.30 -39.65
N PRO A 92 3.74 15.10 -38.52
CA PRO A 92 5.15 14.72 -38.56
C PRO A 92 5.39 13.40 -39.30
N PRO A 93 6.52 13.24 -40.03
CA PRO A 93 6.80 12.02 -40.82
C PRO A 93 6.72 10.73 -40.00
N HIS A 94 7.22 10.75 -38.75
CA HIS A 94 7.21 9.57 -37.87
C HIS A 94 5.81 9.12 -37.45
N LEU A 95 4.82 10.02 -37.47
CA LEU A 95 3.42 9.68 -37.17
C LEU A 95 2.64 9.31 -38.43
N GLN A 96 3.06 9.82 -39.59
CA GLN A 96 2.44 9.49 -40.86
C GLN A 96 2.58 8.00 -41.21
N GLU A 97 3.68 7.37 -40.80
CA GLU A 97 3.88 5.91 -40.90
C GLU A 97 2.87 5.12 -40.03
N THR A 98 2.56 5.62 -38.84
CA THR A 98 1.63 4.96 -37.91
C THR A 98 0.16 5.22 -38.24
N TYR A 99 -0.13 6.40 -38.79
CA TYR A 99 -1.48 6.88 -39.09
C TYR A 99 -1.57 7.38 -40.54
N PRO A 100 -1.51 6.48 -41.55
CA PRO A 100 -1.50 6.86 -42.96
C PRO A 100 -2.79 7.55 -43.41
N ASP A 101 -3.90 7.29 -42.71
CA ASP A 101 -5.23 7.85 -43.02
C ASP A 101 -5.39 9.31 -42.53
N LYS A 102 -4.43 9.84 -41.76
CA LYS A 102 -4.50 11.19 -41.18
C LYS A 102 -3.60 12.16 -41.95
N SER A 103 -4.13 13.34 -42.25
CA SER A 103 -3.40 14.37 -43.01
C SER A 103 -2.88 15.52 -42.14
N LYS A 104 -3.57 15.83 -41.03
CA LYS A 104 -3.21 16.93 -40.13
C LYS A 104 -3.15 16.50 -38.67
N LEU A 105 -2.29 17.17 -37.93
CA LEU A 105 -2.16 17.06 -36.49
C LEU A 105 -2.91 18.23 -35.83
N GLN A 106 -3.74 17.91 -34.84
CA GLN A 106 -4.34 18.88 -33.94
C GLN A 106 -3.74 18.70 -32.56
N MET A 107 -3.06 19.74 -32.07
CA MET A 107 -2.57 19.79 -30.70
C MET A 107 -3.60 20.50 -29.85
N THR A 108 -4.24 19.77 -28.95
CA THR A 108 -5.17 20.31 -27.96
C THR A 108 -4.41 20.63 -26.69
N LEU A 109 -4.27 21.92 -26.39
CA LEU A 109 -3.66 22.42 -25.17
C LEU A 109 -4.67 22.37 -24.02
N VAL A 110 -4.31 21.64 -22.96
CA VAL A 110 -5.07 21.54 -21.71
C VAL A 110 -4.41 22.47 -20.69
N ASP A 111 -4.93 23.69 -20.56
CA ASP A 111 -4.46 24.69 -19.59
C ASP A 111 -4.92 24.28 -18.19
N CYS A 112 -3.97 23.79 -17.39
CA CYS A 112 -4.23 23.34 -16.04
C CYS A 112 -4.08 24.50 -15.06
N PRO A 113 -5.00 24.66 -14.08
CA PRO A 113 -4.90 25.70 -13.09
C PRO A 113 -3.62 25.54 -12.25
N GLY A 114 -2.91 26.65 -11.98
CA GLY A 114 -1.66 26.61 -11.20
C GLY A 114 -1.84 26.67 -9.69
N HIS A 115 -3.04 27.02 -9.21
CA HIS A 115 -3.27 27.26 -7.78
C HIS A 115 -3.37 25.93 -7.01
N ALA A 116 -2.78 25.89 -5.83
CA ALA A 116 -2.66 24.70 -5.01
C ALA A 116 -4.03 24.06 -4.64
N SER A 117 -5.08 24.87 -4.52
CA SER A 117 -6.46 24.40 -4.25
C SER A 117 -7.13 23.69 -5.42
N LEU A 118 -6.59 23.84 -6.64
CA LEU A 118 -7.19 23.34 -7.88
C LEU A 118 -6.56 22.04 -8.38
N ILE A 119 -5.73 21.39 -7.56
CA ILE A 119 -5.03 20.15 -7.94
C ILE A 119 -5.99 18.99 -8.28
N ARG A 120 -7.21 18.99 -7.73
CA ARG A 120 -8.27 18.03 -8.11
C ARG A 120 -8.60 18.13 -9.60
N THR A 121 -8.71 19.37 -10.09
CA THR A 121 -8.96 19.68 -11.50
C THR A 121 -7.77 19.26 -12.37
N ILE A 122 -6.54 19.46 -11.86
CA ILE A 122 -5.32 19.03 -12.56
C ILE A 122 -5.28 17.51 -12.69
N ILE A 123 -5.59 16.74 -11.64
CA ILE A 123 -5.57 15.27 -11.68
C ILE A 123 -6.55 14.72 -12.73
N GLY A 124 -7.77 15.26 -12.78
CA GLY A 124 -8.74 14.86 -13.81
C GLY A 124 -8.28 15.23 -15.23
N GLY A 125 -7.65 16.39 -15.40
CA GLY A 125 -7.05 16.78 -16.68
C GLY A 125 -5.81 15.95 -17.05
N ALA A 126 -5.03 15.49 -16.08
CA ALA A 126 -3.77 14.77 -16.31
C ALA A 126 -3.99 13.42 -17.00
N GLN A 127 -5.11 12.74 -16.73
CA GLN A 127 -5.45 11.45 -17.34
C GLN A 127 -5.64 11.51 -18.86
N ILE A 128 -5.99 12.67 -19.40
CA ILE A 128 -6.20 12.83 -20.85
C ILE A 128 -4.95 13.31 -21.59
N ILE A 129 -3.83 13.51 -20.89
CA ILE A 129 -2.65 14.18 -21.42
C ILE A 129 -1.66 13.16 -22.00
N ASP A 130 -1.38 13.28 -23.30
CA ASP A 130 -0.39 12.46 -24.02
C ASP A 130 1.05 12.96 -23.81
N MET A 131 1.21 14.27 -23.58
CA MET A 131 2.49 14.95 -23.36
C MET A 131 2.30 16.11 -22.38
N VAL A 132 3.26 16.30 -21.47
CA VAL A 132 3.27 17.47 -20.59
C VAL A 132 4.24 18.53 -21.09
N LEU A 133 3.75 19.78 -21.14
CA LEU A 133 4.53 20.99 -21.23
C LEU A 133 4.62 21.63 -19.84
N LEU A 134 5.77 21.50 -19.19
CA LEU A 134 6.05 22.10 -17.87
C LEU A 134 6.59 23.52 -18.04
N VAL A 135 5.78 24.50 -17.68
CA VAL A 135 6.12 25.93 -17.76
C VAL A 135 6.72 26.39 -16.44
N VAL A 136 8.00 26.75 -16.48
CA VAL A 136 8.77 27.26 -15.34
C VAL A 136 9.14 28.70 -15.62
N ASP A 137 8.95 29.58 -14.63
CA ASP A 137 9.45 30.96 -14.72
C ASP A 137 10.98 30.93 -14.64
N ALA A 138 11.66 31.34 -15.72
CA ALA A 138 13.12 31.27 -15.82
C ALA A 138 13.80 32.12 -14.74
N TYR A 139 13.18 33.23 -14.34
CA TYR A 139 13.71 34.16 -13.35
C TYR A 139 13.51 33.65 -11.92
N LYS A 140 12.31 33.14 -11.59
CA LYS A 140 12.00 32.61 -10.24
C LYS A 140 12.53 31.19 -10.01
N GLY A 141 12.71 30.40 -11.07
CA GLY A 141 13.20 29.02 -11.00
C GLY A 141 12.18 28.02 -10.44
N TRP A 142 12.69 27.00 -9.74
CA TRP A 142 11.89 25.88 -9.25
C TRP A 142 11.05 26.26 -8.01
N GLN A 143 9.75 26.00 -8.04
CA GLN A 143 8.80 26.38 -6.98
C GLN A 143 8.01 25.15 -6.47
N ALA A 144 7.30 25.29 -5.35
CA ALA A 144 6.61 24.19 -4.68
C ALA A 144 5.62 23.44 -5.60
N GLN A 145 4.74 24.17 -6.30
CA GLN A 145 3.78 23.60 -7.24
C GLN A 145 4.45 22.95 -8.47
N THR A 146 5.67 23.37 -8.83
CA THR A 146 6.43 22.74 -9.93
C THR A 146 6.78 21.30 -9.59
N THR A 147 7.11 21.01 -8.32
CA THR A 147 7.32 19.63 -7.84
C THR A 147 6.06 18.78 -7.98
N GLU A 148 4.89 19.31 -7.59
CA GLU A 148 3.62 18.59 -7.73
C GLU A 148 3.25 18.34 -9.19
N CYS A 149 3.49 19.33 -10.05
CA CYS A 149 3.29 19.21 -11.49
C CYS A 149 4.20 18.14 -12.10
N LEU A 150 5.46 18.05 -11.66
CA LEU A 150 6.39 17.00 -12.09
C LEU A 150 5.87 15.62 -11.67
N VAL A 151 5.46 15.45 -10.43
CA VAL A 151 4.89 14.17 -9.95
C VAL A 151 3.66 13.78 -10.79
N LEU A 152 2.77 14.72 -11.09
CA LEU A 152 1.62 14.44 -11.96
C LEU A 152 2.08 14.05 -13.38
N ALA A 153 3.07 14.75 -13.94
CA ALA A 153 3.61 14.40 -15.24
C ALA A 153 4.21 12.99 -15.29
N GLU A 154 4.89 12.55 -14.23
CA GLU A 154 5.44 11.19 -14.13
C GLU A 154 4.34 10.12 -14.11
N LEU A 155 3.21 10.44 -13.48
CA LEU A 155 2.07 9.54 -13.34
C LEU A 155 1.24 9.45 -14.62
N THR A 156 1.15 10.53 -15.41
CA THR A 156 0.18 10.60 -16.50
C THR A 156 0.79 10.65 -17.90
N SER A 157 2.06 11.04 -18.04
CA SER A 157 2.68 11.16 -19.36
C SER A 157 3.95 10.32 -19.50
N PRO A 158 4.23 9.76 -20.69
CA PRO A 158 5.53 9.22 -21.03
C PRO A 158 6.54 10.30 -21.48
N HIS A 159 6.08 11.51 -21.84
CA HIS A 159 6.92 12.57 -22.40
C HIS A 159 6.71 13.92 -21.69
N LEU A 160 7.82 14.63 -21.46
CA LEU A 160 7.87 15.92 -20.81
C LEU A 160 8.74 16.88 -21.64
N VAL A 161 8.23 18.07 -21.91
CA VAL A 161 8.99 19.21 -22.46
C VAL A 161 8.94 20.35 -21.45
N VAL A 162 10.07 21.02 -21.21
CA VAL A 162 10.16 22.15 -20.29
C VAL A 162 10.26 23.46 -21.06
N ALA A 163 9.34 24.38 -20.78
CA ALA A 163 9.41 25.76 -21.26
C ALA A 163 9.85 26.68 -20.13
N LEU A 164 11.05 27.24 -20.24
CA LEU A 164 11.56 28.29 -19.36
C LEU A 164 11.02 29.64 -19.85
N ASN A 165 9.91 30.09 -19.28
CA ASN A 165 9.20 31.29 -19.70
C ASN A 165 9.78 32.56 -19.05
N LYS A 166 9.48 33.72 -19.65
CA LYS A 166 9.89 35.06 -19.19
C LYS A 166 11.39 35.34 -19.27
N ILE A 167 12.05 34.83 -20.32
CA ILE A 167 13.47 35.10 -20.57
C ILE A 167 13.77 36.59 -20.84
N ASP A 168 12.75 37.37 -21.19
CA ASP A 168 12.80 38.82 -21.37
C ASP A 168 13.08 39.59 -20.08
N MET A 169 12.79 38.98 -18.92
CA MET A 169 13.14 39.56 -17.61
C MET A 169 14.65 39.59 -17.38
N PHE A 170 15.44 38.82 -18.14
CA PHE A 170 16.88 38.92 -18.13
C PHE A 170 17.35 40.05 -19.07
N PRO A 171 18.35 40.87 -18.64
CA PRO A 171 19.01 41.81 -19.52
C PRO A 171 19.55 41.12 -20.77
N GLU A 172 19.45 41.76 -21.93
CA GLU A 172 19.78 41.16 -23.23
C GLU A 172 21.22 40.60 -23.28
N GLU A 173 22.17 41.31 -22.68
CA GLU A 173 23.60 40.97 -22.67
C GLU A 173 23.91 39.70 -21.86
N GLU A 174 23.15 39.43 -20.79
CA GLU A 174 23.39 38.30 -19.88
C GLU A 174 22.36 37.18 -20.03
N ARG A 175 21.40 37.33 -20.95
CA ARG A 175 20.24 36.45 -21.08
C ARG A 175 20.63 35.00 -21.35
N GLU A 176 21.58 34.77 -22.25
CA GLU A 176 22.02 33.41 -22.60
C GLU A 176 22.70 32.71 -21.41
N GLN A 177 23.58 33.42 -20.71
CA GLN A 177 24.27 32.88 -19.53
C GLN A 177 23.28 32.51 -18.42
N LYS A 178 22.37 33.43 -18.07
CA LYS A 178 21.35 33.19 -17.03
C LYS A 178 20.36 32.10 -17.41
N LEU A 179 20.02 31.99 -18.70
CA LEU A 179 19.18 30.92 -19.20
C LEU A 179 19.84 29.54 -19.04
N GLU A 180 21.14 29.42 -19.35
CA GLU A 180 21.87 28.16 -19.14
C GLU A 180 22.00 27.80 -17.65
N GLU A 181 22.20 28.79 -16.77
CA GLU A 181 22.15 28.57 -15.32
C GLU A 181 20.77 28.08 -14.85
N ALA A 182 19.69 28.67 -15.37
CA ALA A 182 18.32 28.24 -15.06
C ALA A 182 18.05 26.82 -15.57
N LYS A 183 18.47 26.49 -16.80
CA LYS A 183 18.39 25.12 -17.35
C LYS A 183 19.12 24.12 -16.46
N LYS A 184 20.35 24.43 -16.04
CA LYS A 184 21.14 23.54 -15.17
C LYS A 184 20.43 23.26 -13.84
N LYS A 185 19.86 24.30 -13.20
CA LYS A 185 19.11 24.15 -11.94
C LYS A 185 17.86 23.27 -12.12
N VAL A 186 17.13 23.43 -13.22
CA VAL A 186 15.97 22.58 -13.52
C VAL A 186 16.39 21.15 -13.83
N GLN A 187 17.46 20.98 -14.60
CA GLN A 187 18.04 19.68 -14.94
C GLN A 187 18.47 18.90 -13.71
N GLU A 188 19.08 19.55 -12.71
CA GLU A 188 19.44 18.92 -11.44
C GLU A 188 18.23 18.32 -10.71
N ARG A 189 17.06 18.98 -10.78
CA ARG A 189 15.82 18.48 -10.15
C ARG A 189 15.17 17.35 -10.96
N LEU A 190 15.32 17.35 -12.28
CA LEU A 190 14.78 16.30 -13.14
C LEU A 190 15.61 15.02 -13.13
N ARG A 191 16.87 15.04 -12.68
CA ARG A 191 17.73 13.83 -12.61
C ARG A 191 17.13 12.69 -11.79
N GLU A 192 16.39 13.03 -10.73
CA GLU A 192 15.73 12.06 -9.85
C GLU A 192 14.35 11.62 -10.36
N SER A 193 13.91 12.20 -11.49
CA SER A 193 12.58 11.98 -12.07
C SER A 193 12.58 10.90 -13.17
N LYS A 194 11.40 10.55 -13.68
CA LYS A 194 11.24 9.74 -14.92
C LYS A 194 11.83 10.43 -16.17
N PHE A 195 12.08 11.74 -16.11
CA PHE A 195 12.48 12.57 -17.25
C PHE A 195 13.85 13.23 -17.07
N PRO A 196 14.93 12.48 -16.82
CA PRO A 196 16.24 13.06 -16.53
C PRO A 196 16.81 13.87 -17.70
N ASN A 197 16.40 13.61 -18.94
CA ASN A 197 16.89 14.29 -20.14
C ASN A 197 15.76 15.02 -20.89
N ALA A 198 14.76 15.55 -20.16
CA ALA A 198 13.65 16.28 -20.77
C ALA A 198 14.16 17.45 -21.63
N PRO A 199 13.70 17.63 -22.88
CA PRO A 199 14.07 18.78 -23.69
C PRO A 199 13.61 20.09 -23.04
N MET A 200 14.48 21.11 -23.08
CA MET A 200 14.21 22.42 -22.47
C MET A 200 14.45 23.55 -23.44
N ILE A 201 13.54 24.52 -23.46
CA ILE A 201 13.66 25.71 -24.29
C ILE A 201 13.27 26.99 -23.53
N GLY A 202 14.05 28.05 -23.74
CA GLY A 202 13.75 29.38 -23.21
C GLY A 202 12.81 30.16 -24.13
N VAL A 203 11.70 30.64 -23.59
CA VAL A 203 10.64 31.34 -24.33
C VAL A 203 10.17 32.59 -23.58
N SER A 204 9.56 33.53 -24.30
CA SER A 204 8.74 34.59 -23.70
C SER A 204 7.43 34.71 -24.46
N ALA A 205 6.34 34.30 -23.80
CA ALA A 205 4.99 34.39 -24.36
C ALA A 205 4.45 35.83 -24.46
N CYS A 206 4.85 36.71 -23.54
CA CYS A 206 4.51 38.13 -23.55
C CYS A 206 5.70 38.94 -23.09
N LEU A 207 6.24 39.83 -23.94
CA LEU A 207 7.33 40.74 -23.58
C LEU A 207 6.84 41.88 -22.68
N GLY A 208 7.56 42.14 -21.58
CA GLY A 208 7.39 43.35 -20.76
C GLY A 208 6.37 43.28 -19.61
N GLY A 209 5.75 42.12 -19.37
CA GLY A 209 4.87 41.88 -18.22
C GLY A 209 3.50 42.61 -18.23
N GLU A 210 2.46 41.86 -17.86
CA GLU A 210 1.17 42.30 -17.27
C GLU A 210 0.40 43.57 -17.74
N LYS A 211 0.48 43.98 -19.02
CA LYS A 211 -0.46 44.99 -19.58
C LYS A 211 -1.70 44.45 -20.29
N VAL A 212 -1.98 43.13 -20.26
CA VAL A 212 -3.02 42.52 -21.12
C VAL A 212 -4.01 41.62 -20.37
N ALA A 213 -4.29 41.90 -19.09
CA ALA A 213 -5.28 41.13 -18.33
C ALA A 213 -6.70 41.75 -18.33
N ALA A 214 -6.91 42.96 -18.87
CA ALA A 214 -8.22 43.62 -18.81
C ALA A 214 -8.53 44.48 -20.05
N VAL A 215 -8.83 43.87 -21.20
CA VAL A 215 -9.48 44.60 -22.33
C VAL A 215 -10.54 43.71 -22.98
N SER A 216 -11.66 44.33 -23.37
CA SER A 216 -12.91 43.76 -23.89
C SER A 216 -12.78 43.03 -25.24
N GLU A 217 -13.78 42.20 -25.54
CA GLU A 217 -13.90 41.28 -26.69
C GLU A 217 -13.77 41.90 -28.10
N GLN A 218 -13.71 43.23 -28.22
CA GLN A 218 -13.67 43.92 -29.52
C GLN A 218 -12.26 44.28 -30.02
N SER A 219 -11.20 43.99 -29.26
CA SER A 219 -9.81 44.33 -29.62
C SER A 219 -8.92 43.10 -29.92
N ALA A 220 -9.49 41.90 -30.06
CA ALA A 220 -8.73 40.66 -30.20
C ALA A 220 -7.97 40.51 -31.54
N LEU A 221 -8.34 41.25 -32.58
CA LEU A 221 -7.69 41.21 -33.89
C LEU A 221 -6.54 42.22 -34.04
N ASP A 222 -6.56 43.34 -33.30
CA ASP A 222 -5.53 44.39 -33.39
C ASP A 222 -4.37 44.20 -32.38
N MET A 223 -4.49 43.28 -31.41
CA MET A 223 -3.46 43.03 -30.38
C MET A 223 -2.49 41.87 -30.69
N VAL A 224 -2.51 41.33 -31.91
CA VAL A 224 -1.66 40.19 -32.33
C VAL A 224 -0.20 40.58 -32.59
N GLN A 225 0.16 41.87 -32.53
CA GLN A 225 1.56 42.31 -32.47
C GLN A 225 2.17 42.20 -31.07
N GLN A 226 1.82 41.16 -30.29
CA GLN A 226 2.63 40.79 -29.14
C GLN A 226 3.92 40.18 -29.68
N GLN A 227 5.02 40.92 -29.54
CA GLN A 227 6.35 40.38 -29.80
C GLN A 227 6.57 39.19 -28.85
N THR A 228 6.93 38.04 -29.41
CA THR A 228 7.22 36.80 -28.68
C THR A 228 8.67 36.41 -28.93
N LEU A 229 9.31 35.73 -27.98
CA LEU A 229 10.65 35.17 -28.19
C LEU A 229 10.61 33.64 -28.19
N ASN A 230 11.21 33.05 -29.23
CA ASN A 230 11.45 31.61 -29.38
C ASN A 230 10.20 30.70 -29.35
N VAL A 231 8.99 31.23 -29.56
CA VAL A 231 7.76 30.41 -29.56
C VAL A 231 7.72 29.44 -30.75
N ASP A 232 8.21 29.84 -31.92
CA ASP A 232 8.28 28.96 -33.10
C ASP A 232 9.18 27.75 -32.85
N LYS A 233 10.34 27.97 -32.21
CA LYS A 233 11.25 26.90 -31.81
C LYS A 233 10.62 25.96 -30.79
N LEU A 234 9.73 26.45 -29.93
CA LEU A 234 8.96 25.60 -29.02
C LEU A 234 7.97 24.73 -29.79
N ILE A 235 7.29 25.28 -30.81
CA ILE A 235 6.38 24.50 -31.66
C ILE A 235 7.14 23.38 -32.38
N ASP A 236 8.32 23.67 -32.90
CA ASP A 236 9.14 22.65 -33.58
C ASP A 236 9.65 21.58 -32.61
N LEU A 237 10.08 21.98 -31.41
CA LEU A 237 10.46 21.03 -30.36
C LEU A 237 9.27 20.14 -29.93
N LEU A 238 8.08 20.71 -29.84
CA LEU A 238 6.85 19.97 -29.53
C LEU A 238 6.50 18.96 -30.64
N LYS A 239 6.71 19.31 -31.92
CA LYS A 239 6.52 18.38 -33.05
C LYS A 239 7.49 17.22 -33.00
N GLU A 240 8.77 17.49 -32.77
CA GLU A 240 9.84 16.48 -32.72
C GLU A 240 9.68 15.55 -31.51
N SER A 241 9.26 16.11 -30.38
CA SER A 241 9.10 15.34 -29.14
C SER A 241 7.79 14.55 -29.07
N LEU A 242 6.93 14.65 -30.09
CA LEU A 242 5.56 14.16 -30.03
C LEU A 242 5.49 12.62 -30.09
N PRO A 243 4.98 11.94 -29.05
CA PRO A 243 4.80 10.50 -29.10
C PRO A 243 3.63 10.12 -30.01
N ALA A 244 3.68 8.91 -30.57
CA ALA A 244 2.47 8.33 -31.15
C ALA A 244 1.40 8.21 -30.05
N PRO A 245 0.24 8.91 -30.19
CA PRO A 245 -0.82 8.83 -29.19
C PRO A 245 -1.29 7.39 -29.08
N ARG A 246 -1.40 6.90 -27.84
CA ARG A 246 -1.83 5.52 -27.57
C ARG A 246 -3.34 5.46 -27.61
N ARG A 247 -3.88 5.22 -28.80
CA ARG A 247 -5.30 4.90 -28.97
C ARG A 247 -5.42 3.38 -28.93
N HIS A 248 -6.24 2.84 -28.04
CA HIS A 248 -6.62 1.43 -28.11
C HIS A 248 -7.37 1.18 -29.42
N ALA A 249 -6.63 0.83 -30.46
CA ALA A 249 -7.19 0.50 -31.75
C ALA A 249 -7.96 -0.82 -31.61
N ASN A 250 -9.23 -0.82 -32.03
CA ASN A 250 -9.97 -2.03 -32.30
C ASN A 250 -9.12 -2.91 -33.22
N LYS A 251 -8.43 -3.93 -32.69
CA LYS A 251 -7.90 -5.01 -33.53
C LYS A 251 -9.11 -5.81 -34.01
N GLU A 252 -9.77 -5.35 -35.07
CA GLU A 252 -10.65 -6.22 -35.87
C GLU A 252 -9.77 -7.35 -36.40
N SER A 253 -9.84 -8.53 -35.78
CA SER A 253 -9.16 -9.71 -36.28
C SER A 253 -9.81 -10.16 -37.58
N LYS A 254 -9.26 -9.72 -38.72
CA LYS A 254 -9.41 -10.45 -39.98
C LYS A 254 -8.54 -11.71 -39.91
N THR A 255 -9.10 -12.79 -39.38
CA THR A 255 -8.56 -14.14 -39.58
C THR A 255 -9.65 -15.03 -40.17
N THR A 256 -9.56 -15.21 -41.48
CA THR A 256 -10.26 -16.21 -42.27
C THR A 256 -9.70 -17.61 -41.98
N GLY A 257 -10.52 -18.53 -41.46
CA GLY A 257 -10.18 -19.96 -41.33
C GLY A 257 -11.32 -20.77 -40.70
N PRO A 258 -11.60 -22.02 -41.13
CA PRO A 258 -12.92 -22.61 -41.00
C PRO A 258 -13.17 -23.39 -39.69
N SER A 259 -14.46 -23.38 -39.35
CA SER A 259 -15.21 -24.15 -38.36
C SER A 259 -14.69 -25.50 -37.88
N SER A 260 -14.81 -25.78 -36.58
CA SER A 260 -15.61 -26.92 -36.09
C SER A 260 -15.92 -26.86 -34.59
N SER A 261 -17.10 -27.40 -34.24
CA SER A 261 -17.63 -27.73 -32.89
C SER A 261 -18.35 -26.65 -32.08
N SER A 262 -19.67 -26.62 -32.33
CA SER A 262 -20.79 -26.37 -31.42
C SER A 262 -20.49 -26.03 -29.95
N SER A 263 -20.50 -24.72 -29.65
CA SER A 263 -21.07 -24.17 -28.43
C SER A 263 -21.54 -22.75 -28.75
N LYS A 264 -22.80 -22.43 -28.42
CA LYS A 264 -23.38 -21.10 -28.58
C LYS A 264 -22.67 -20.12 -27.64
N SER A 265 -21.52 -19.60 -28.07
CA SER A 265 -20.83 -18.48 -27.45
C SER A 265 -21.13 -17.23 -28.28
N ASN A 266 -21.67 -16.20 -27.63
CA ASN A 266 -21.95 -14.92 -28.26
C ASN A 266 -20.65 -14.30 -28.81
N ASN A 267 -20.55 -14.24 -30.13
CA ASN A 267 -19.51 -13.51 -30.86
C ASN A 267 -19.64 -11.99 -30.65
N ASN A 268 -19.16 -11.48 -29.51
CA ASN A 268 -18.78 -10.08 -29.39
C ASN A 268 -17.28 -10.04 -29.13
N ALA A 269 -16.48 -9.75 -30.16
CA ALA A 269 -15.17 -9.18 -29.94
C ALA A 269 -15.36 -7.94 -29.05
N THR A 270 -14.91 -8.02 -27.80
CA THR A 270 -15.25 -7.05 -26.75
C THR A 270 -14.60 -5.72 -27.06
N LYS A 271 -15.38 -4.81 -27.67
CA LYS A 271 -15.02 -3.39 -27.84
C LYS A 271 -14.83 -2.77 -26.44
N ASP A 272 -13.73 -2.05 -26.24
CA ASP A 272 -13.46 -1.38 -24.96
C ASP A 272 -14.63 -0.44 -24.59
N PRO A 273 -15.12 -0.46 -23.33
CA PRO A 273 -16.29 0.30 -22.94
C PRO A 273 -16.01 1.80 -23.02
N PHE A 274 -16.93 2.52 -23.65
CA PHE A 274 -16.90 3.98 -23.72
C PHE A 274 -16.99 4.59 -22.32
N TYR A 275 -16.08 5.51 -22.00
CA TYR A 275 -16.06 6.27 -20.76
C TYR A 275 -15.71 7.72 -21.07
N PHE A 276 -16.59 8.65 -20.67
CA PHE A 276 -16.51 10.06 -21.02
C PHE A 276 -16.70 10.92 -19.78
N ALA A 277 -15.72 11.81 -19.56
CA ALA A 277 -15.74 12.76 -18.47
C ALA A 277 -16.42 14.05 -18.92
N ILE A 278 -17.46 14.46 -18.19
CA ILE A 278 -18.27 15.63 -18.49
C ILE A 278 -17.78 16.81 -17.64
N ASP A 279 -17.35 17.87 -18.30
CA ASP A 279 -16.93 19.12 -17.66
C ASP A 279 -18.09 20.12 -17.52
N HIS A 280 -18.96 20.14 -18.53
CA HIS A 280 -20.12 21.00 -18.60
C HIS A 280 -21.31 20.31 -19.23
N CYS A 281 -22.49 20.61 -18.70
CA CYS A 281 -23.78 20.19 -19.21
C CYS A 281 -24.70 21.41 -19.28
N PHE A 282 -25.34 21.64 -20.42
CA PHE A 282 -26.28 22.74 -20.57
C PHE A 282 -27.35 22.41 -21.61
N PRO A 283 -28.58 22.95 -21.47
CA PRO A 283 -29.64 22.69 -22.42
C PRO A 283 -29.53 23.66 -23.61
N ILE A 284 -29.84 23.16 -24.80
CA ILE A 284 -30.06 23.96 -26.00
C ILE A 284 -31.52 23.81 -26.43
N LYS A 285 -32.26 24.92 -26.38
CA LYS A 285 -33.69 24.97 -26.71
C LYS A 285 -33.94 24.37 -28.11
N GLY A 286 -34.81 23.37 -28.18
CA GLY A 286 -35.19 22.70 -29.44
C GLY A 286 -34.23 21.60 -29.92
N MET A 287 -33.00 21.51 -29.42
CA MET A 287 -32.03 20.48 -29.83
C MET A 287 -31.93 19.35 -28.79
N GLY A 288 -31.88 19.71 -27.51
CA GLY A 288 -31.71 18.77 -26.38
C GLY A 288 -30.66 19.28 -25.40
N THR A 289 -30.05 18.36 -24.66
CA THR A 289 -28.99 18.70 -23.69
C THR A 289 -27.63 18.44 -24.32
N VAL A 290 -26.71 19.39 -24.20
CA VAL A 290 -25.34 19.29 -24.69
C VAL A 290 -24.38 19.09 -23.53
N LEU A 291 -23.49 18.13 -23.72
CA LEU A 291 -22.43 17.74 -22.80
C LEU A 291 -21.11 18.05 -23.49
N THR A 292 -20.20 18.73 -22.81
CA THR A 292 -18.83 18.89 -23.29
C THR A 292 -17.87 18.21 -22.34
N GLY A 293 -16.88 17.52 -22.90
CA GLY A 293 -16.01 16.67 -22.12
C GLY A 293 -14.98 15.94 -22.98
N THR A 294 -14.27 15.01 -22.37
CA THR A 294 -13.19 14.25 -23.02
C THR A 294 -13.44 12.76 -22.89
N VAL A 295 -13.16 12.01 -23.96
CA VAL A 295 -13.24 10.55 -23.96
C VAL A 295 -12.01 9.97 -23.25
N LEU A 296 -12.24 9.28 -22.14
CA LEU A 296 -11.20 8.65 -21.34
C LEU A 296 -10.88 7.23 -21.79
N ASN A 297 -11.89 6.51 -22.29
CA ASN A 297 -11.71 5.15 -22.81
C ASN A 297 -12.74 4.81 -23.90
N GLY A 298 -12.38 3.85 -24.75
CA GLY A 298 -13.25 3.29 -25.77
C GLY A 298 -13.59 4.28 -26.89
N SER A 299 -14.66 3.98 -27.61
CA SER A 299 -15.14 4.80 -28.72
C SER A 299 -16.64 4.70 -28.91
N ILE A 300 -17.25 5.75 -29.45
CA ILE A 300 -18.69 5.84 -29.64
C ILE A 300 -19.07 6.55 -30.94
N LYS A 301 -20.22 6.18 -31.50
CA LYS A 301 -20.79 6.74 -32.73
C LYS A 301 -22.09 7.49 -32.46
N VAL A 302 -22.47 8.36 -33.39
CA VAL A 302 -23.81 8.98 -33.37
C VAL A 302 -24.85 7.86 -33.43
N ASN A 303 -25.95 8.02 -32.71
CA ASN A 303 -27.01 7.03 -32.47
C ASN A 303 -26.72 5.93 -31.45
N ASP A 304 -25.51 5.84 -30.89
CA ASP A 304 -25.26 4.95 -29.77
C ASP A 304 -25.96 5.47 -28.49
N VAL A 305 -26.14 4.58 -27.52
CA VAL A 305 -26.75 4.87 -26.22
C VAL A 305 -25.65 5.01 -25.16
N ILE A 306 -25.78 6.06 -24.35
CA ILE A 306 -24.93 6.30 -23.18
C ILE A 306 -25.76 6.33 -21.91
N GLU A 307 -25.17 5.85 -20.82
CA GLU A 307 -25.72 5.92 -19.47
C GLU A 307 -25.08 7.08 -18.71
N PHE A 308 -25.88 7.75 -17.87
CA PHE A 308 -25.47 8.68 -16.82
C PHE A 308 -25.64 7.97 -15.47
N PRO A 309 -24.60 7.33 -14.93
CA PRO A 309 -24.74 6.49 -13.74
C PRO A 309 -25.29 7.26 -12.53
N SER A 310 -24.89 8.51 -12.35
CA SER A 310 -25.36 9.38 -11.26
C SER A 310 -26.85 9.71 -11.33
N LEU A 311 -27.45 9.66 -12.52
CA LEU A 311 -28.87 9.94 -12.75
C LEU A 311 -29.68 8.67 -12.98
N ASN A 312 -29.03 7.50 -13.06
CA ASN A 312 -29.63 6.23 -13.48
C ASN A 312 -30.46 6.38 -14.75
N LEU A 313 -29.86 7.03 -15.76
CA LEU A 313 -30.54 7.51 -16.95
C LEU A 313 -29.79 7.09 -18.21
N GLU A 314 -30.51 6.60 -19.21
CA GLU A 314 -29.94 6.33 -20.53
C GLU A 314 -30.45 7.34 -21.57
N ARG A 315 -29.55 7.77 -22.47
CA ARG A 315 -29.90 8.65 -23.60
C ARG A 315 -29.18 8.23 -24.87
N LYS A 316 -29.87 8.39 -25.99
CA LYS A 316 -29.31 8.24 -27.32
C LYS A 316 -28.58 9.51 -27.75
N ILE A 317 -27.41 9.33 -28.37
CA ILE A 317 -26.63 10.42 -28.97
C ILE A 317 -27.31 10.89 -30.26
N LYS A 318 -27.71 12.16 -30.30
CA LYS A 318 -28.31 12.79 -31.48
C LYS A 318 -27.26 13.32 -32.46
N SER A 319 -26.23 13.97 -31.92
CA SER A 319 -25.15 14.54 -32.73
C SER A 319 -23.91 14.75 -31.87
N MET A 320 -22.74 14.74 -32.51
CA MET A 320 -21.47 15.07 -31.86
C MET A 320 -20.72 16.15 -32.65
N GLN A 321 -19.92 16.94 -31.92
CA GLN A 321 -19.15 18.04 -32.49
C GLN A 321 -17.79 18.16 -31.78
N MET A 322 -16.72 18.35 -32.54
CA MET A 322 -15.37 18.61 -32.03
C MET A 322 -14.85 19.89 -32.67
N PHE A 323 -14.41 20.86 -31.86
CA PHE A 323 -13.82 22.12 -32.34
C PHE A 323 -14.59 22.79 -33.49
N LYS A 324 -15.90 23.01 -33.27
CA LYS A 324 -16.84 23.61 -34.25
C LYS A 324 -17.12 22.78 -35.52
N ARG A 325 -16.66 21.52 -35.59
CA ARG A 325 -16.91 20.59 -36.70
C ARG A 325 -17.78 19.42 -36.25
N LYS A 326 -18.81 19.08 -37.04
CA LYS A 326 -19.63 17.89 -36.76
C LYS A 326 -18.79 16.63 -36.96
N THR A 327 -18.96 15.65 -36.08
CA THR A 327 -18.30 14.34 -36.19
C THR A 327 -19.31 13.20 -36.03
N GLN A 328 -19.06 12.08 -36.70
CA GLN A 328 -19.87 10.87 -36.59
C GLN A 328 -19.33 9.88 -35.55
N HIS A 329 -18.08 10.06 -35.14
CA HIS A 329 -17.36 9.15 -34.25
C HIS A 329 -16.39 9.94 -33.37
N ILE A 330 -16.25 9.52 -32.11
CA ILE A 330 -15.25 10.02 -31.17
C ILE A 330 -14.61 8.82 -30.47
N GLN A 331 -13.34 8.96 -30.10
CA GLN A 331 -12.57 7.91 -29.42
C GLN A 331 -11.71 8.48 -28.30
N GLN A 332 -11.08 7.61 -27.53
CA GLN A 332 -10.14 7.95 -26.46
C GLN A 332 -9.19 9.10 -26.85
N GLY A 333 -9.10 10.10 -25.97
CA GLY A 333 -8.33 11.32 -26.16
C GLY A 333 -9.10 12.46 -26.84
N ASP A 334 -10.20 12.19 -27.53
CA ASP A 334 -10.95 13.25 -28.21
C ASP A 334 -11.77 14.10 -27.22
N ARG A 335 -11.68 15.43 -27.36
CA ARG A 335 -12.58 16.38 -26.69
C ARG A 335 -13.76 16.70 -27.58
N ALA A 336 -14.97 16.42 -27.09
CA ALA A 336 -16.18 16.53 -27.88
C ALA A 336 -17.34 17.17 -27.11
N GLY A 337 -18.24 17.78 -27.89
CA GLY A 337 -19.61 18.11 -27.51
C GLY A 337 -20.53 17.00 -27.96
N ILE A 338 -21.26 16.37 -27.04
CA ILE A 338 -22.27 15.34 -27.30
C ILE A 338 -23.64 15.95 -27.04
N CYS A 339 -24.52 15.94 -28.04
CA CYS A 339 -25.92 16.32 -27.87
C CYS A 339 -26.80 15.08 -27.69
N VAL A 340 -27.60 15.06 -26.63
CA VAL A 340 -28.53 13.99 -26.30
C VAL A 340 -29.97 14.50 -26.18
N SER A 341 -30.92 13.58 -26.13
CA SER A 341 -32.31 13.90 -25.77
C SER A 341 -32.40 14.63 -24.43
N ASN A 342 -33.30 15.60 -24.37
CA ASN A 342 -33.37 16.57 -23.27
C ASN A 342 -33.50 15.89 -21.90
N PHE A 343 -32.76 16.40 -20.93
CA PHE A 343 -32.89 16.11 -19.51
C PHE A 343 -32.46 17.34 -18.71
N ASP A 344 -32.82 17.39 -17.44
CA ASP A 344 -32.48 18.52 -16.57
C ASP A 344 -30.97 18.59 -16.34
N SER A 345 -30.32 19.57 -16.96
CA SER A 345 -28.88 19.81 -16.86
C SER A 345 -28.44 20.24 -15.46
N SER A 346 -29.34 20.79 -14.65
CA SER A 346 -29.02 21.22 -13.27
C SER A 346 -28.67 20.05 -12.35
N LEU A 347 -29.12 18.84 -12.70
CA LEU A 347 -28.82 17.61 -11.97
C LEU A 347 -27.39 17.09 -12.23
N LEU A 348 -26.69 17.62 -13.24
CA LEU A 348 -25.39 17.11 -13.67
C LEU A 348 -24.51 18.24 -14.23
N GLU A 349 -23.89 19.03 -13.36
CA GLU A 349 -22.91 20.04 -13.81
C GLU A 349 -21.59 19.42 -14.29
N ARG A 350 -21.08 18.44 -13.53
CA ARG A 350 -19.90 17.61 -13.82
C ARG A 350 -20.20 16.16 -13.48
N GLY A 351 -19.59 15.24 -14.22
CA GLY A 351 -19.77 13.82 -13.95
C GLY A 351 -19.21 12.96 -15.04
N VAL A 352 -19.78 11.77 -15.20
CA VAL A 352 -19.34 10.79 -16.19
C VAL A 352 -20.56 10.24 -16.93
N CYS A 353 -20.37 9.95 -18.21
CA CYS A 353 -21.25 9.07 -18.95
C CYS A 353 -20.44 7.93 -19.57
N ALA A 354 -21.07 6.77 -19.72
CA ALA A 354 -20.37 5.56 -20.13
C ALA A 354 -21.27 4.66 -20.97
N THR A 355 -20.68 3.59 -21.50
CA THR A 355 -21.46 2.45 -21.99
C THR A 355 -22.34 1.92 -20.86
N PRO A 356 -23.64 1.65 -21.11
CA PRO A 356 -24.54 1.14 -20.09
C PRO A 356 -23.98 -0.05 -19.32
N GLY A 357 -24.00 0.01 -17.99
CA GLY A 357 -23.51 -1.01 -17.08
C GLY A 357 -21.98 -1.08 -16.93
N ALA A 358 -21.20 -0.25 -17.62
CA ALA A 358 -19.73 -0.31 -17.55
C ALA A 358 -19.15 0.33 -16.27
N VAL A 359 -19.86 1.29 -15.67
CA VAL A 359 -19.40 2.04 -14.50
C VAL A 359 -20.35 1.77 -13.34
N HIS A 360 -19.80 1.45 -12.16
CA HIS A 360 -20.59 1.10 -11.00
C HIS A 360 -20.31 2.03 -9.82
N LEU A 361 -21.30 2.17 -8.95
CA LEU A 361 -21.18 2.87 -7.69
C LEU A 361 -20.38 2.01 -6.70
N ILE A 362 -19.23 2.50 -6.25
CA ILE A 362 -18.39 1.83 -5.25
C ILE A 362 -18.35 2.65 -3.96
N ARG A 363 -18.48 1.96 -2.82
CA ARG A 363 -18.37 2.54 -1.47
C ARG A 363 -16.98 2.39 -0.89
N GLY A 364 -16.28 1.35 -1.30
CA GLY A 364 -14.87 1.18 -1.03
C GLY A 364 -14.22 0.37 -2.14
N ALA A 365 -12.90 0.32 -2.09
CA ALA A 365 -12.10 -0.47 -3.02
C ALA A 365 -10.83 -1.00 -2.36
N ILE A 366 -10.34 -2.11 -2.88
CA ILE A 366 -8.97 -2.56 -2.65
C ILE A 366 -8.13 -2.04 -3.81
N ALA A 367 -7.05 -1.34 -3.48
CA ALA A 367 -6.12 -0.78 -4.44
C ALA A 367 -4.70 -1.27 -4.17
N LEU A 368 -3.90 -1.41 -5.22
CA LEU A 368 -2.46 -1.62 -5.11
C LEU A 368 -1.78 -0.26 -5.19
N VAL A 369 -1.08 0.16 -4.13
CA VAL A 369 -0.53 1.51 -4.00
C VAL A 369 0.97 1.50 -3.75
N ARG A 370 1.61 2.62 -4.06
CA ARG A 370 2.97 2.97 -3.63
C ARG A 370 3.01 4.42 -3.13
N LYS A 371 3.92 4.70 -2.20
CA LYS A 371 4.18 6.07 -1.75
C LYS A 371 4.81 6.89 -2.88
N ILE A 372 4.45 8.17 -2.95
CA ILE A 372 5.12 9.14 -3.80
C ILE A 372 6.39 9.63 -3.07
N PRO A 373 7.60 9.44 -3.64
CA PRO A 373 8.86 9.77 -2.95
C PRO A 373 8.96 11.22 -2.46
N GLN A 374 8.39 12.15 -3.23
CA GLN A 374 8.40 13.58 -2.94
C GLN A 374 7.49 13.96 -1.76
N TYR A 375 6.66 13.03 -1.25
CA TYR A 375 5.83 13.24 -0.07
C TYR A 375 6.62 13.05 1.23
N PRO A 376 6.81 14.10 2.05
CA PRO A 376 7.62 13.98 3.26
C PRO A 376 6.88 13.31 4.42
N GLY A 377 5.55 13.25 4.38
CA GLY A 377 4.76 12.72 5.49
C GLY A 377 4.79 11.19 5.58
N GLN A 378 4.62 10.68 6.79
CA GLN A 378 4.34 9.25 7.00
C GLN A 378 2.88 8.94 6.67
N LEU A 379 2.66 7.79 6.03
CA LEU A 379 1.33 7.30 5.67
C LEU A 379 0.83 6.31 6.72
N LYS A 380 0.06 6.80 7.68
CA LYS A 380 -0.46 5.99 8.79
C LYS A 380 -1.78 5.32 8.40
N ASN A 381 -2.03 4.14 8.95
CA ASN A 381 -3.31 3.44 8.77
C ASN A 381 -4.49 4.20 9.39
N ASN A 382 -5.66 3.99 8.80
CA ASN A 382 -6.93 4.62 9.18
C ASN A 382 -6.90 6.15 9.15
N SER A 383 -5.97 6.72 8.37
CA SER A 383 -5.89 8.16 8.15
C SER A 383 -6.79 8.57 6.98
N LYS A 384 -7.31 9.80 7.04
CA LYS A 384 -8.14 10.35 5.97
C LYS A 384 -7.27 10.99 4.89
N TYR A 385 -7.60 10.71 3.64
CA TYR A 385 -6.95 11.29 2.47
C TYR A 385 -8.00 11.74 1.46
N HIS A 386 -7.64 12.77 0.70
CA HIS A 386 -8.34 13.13 -0.51
C HIS A 386 -7.91 12.17 -1.61
N VAL A 387 -8.80 11.25 -1.97
CA VAL A 387 -8.56 10.22 -2.98
C VAL A 387 -9.26 10.63 -4.28
N SER A 388 -8.45 10.79 -5.32
CA SER A 388 -8.92 11.08 -6.68
C SER A 388 -8.94 9.80 -7.50
N VAL A 389 -10.09 9.52 -8.11
CA VAL A 389 -10.32 8.41 -9.03
C VAL A 389 -11.09 8.96 -10.23
N GLY A 390 -10.51 8.87 -11.43
CA GLY A 390 -11.05 9.59 -12.58
C GLY A 390 -11.10 11.11 -12.33
N HIS A 391 -12.26 11.73 -12.61
CA HIS A 391 -12.53 13.14 -12.33
C HIS A 391 -13.17 13.40 -10.95
N SER A 392 -13.34 12.36 -10.13
CA SER A 392 -13.95 12.49 -8.81
C SER A 392 -12.87 12.49 -7.73
N THR A 393 -12.90 13.47 -6.84
CA THR A 393 -12.07 13.47 -5.63
C THR A 393 -12.97 13.44 -4.40
N VAL A 394 -12.87 12.36 -3.62
CA VAL A 394 -13.62 12.17 -2.38
C VAL A 394 -12.68 11.95 -1.22
N MET A 395 -13.19 12.19 -0.01
CA MET A 395 -12.47 11.81 1.19
C MET A 395 -12.60 10.30 1.43
N ALA A 396 -11.49 9.64 1.69
CA ALA A 396 -11.46 8.22 2.04
C ALA A 396 -10.63 7.99 3.30
N THR A 397 -11.06 7.03 4.12
CA THR A 397 -10.21 6.46 5.17
C THR A 397 -9.38 5.36 4.53
N VAL A 398 -8.05 5.42 4.71
CA VAL A 398 -7.12 4.51 4.03
C VAL A 398 -6.35 3.67 5.03
N SER A 399 -6.31 2.37 4.78
CA SER A 399 -5.51 1.40 5.55
C SER A 399 -4.57 0.68 4.59
N PHE A 400 -3.30 0.56 4.91
CA PHE A 400 -2.24 -0.05 4.11
C PHE A 400 -1.78 -1.39 4.74
N TRP A 401 -1.51 -2.41 3.92
CA TRP A 401 -0.97 -3.70 4.37
C TRP A 401 -0.22 -4.44 3.24
N GLY A 402 0.35 -5.61 3.56
CA GLY A 402 0.77 -6.60 2.56
C GLY A 402 2.11 -6.34 1.87
N ALA A 403 2.90 -5.36 2.33
CA ALA A 403 4.16 -4.97 1.68
C ALA A 403 5.17 -6.12 1.57
N ILE A 404 5.30 -6.89 2.65
CA ILE A 404 6.28 -7.96 2.77
C ILE A 404 5.88 -9.12 1.86
N GLU A 405 4.58 -9.45 1.83
CA GLU A 405 4.00 -10.52 1.03
C GLU A 405 4.11 -10.21 -0.47
N LEU A 406 3.90 -8.96 -0.86
CA LEU A 406 4.09 -8.50 -2.24
C LEU A 406 5.56 -8.54 -2.65
N ALA A 407 6.49 -8.11 -1.78
CA ALA A 407 7.92 -8.19 -2.06
C ALA A 407 8.41 -9.64 -2.22
N ARG A 408 7.92 -10.57 -1.39
CA ARG A 408 8.23 -12.01 -1.51
C ARG A 408 7.69 -12.62 -2.79
N SER A 409 6.47 -12.26 -3.19
CA SER A 409 5.84 -12.78 -4.40
C SER A 409 6.53 -12.26 -5.68
N GLY A 410 7.08 -11.04 -5.65
CA GLY A 410 7.83 -10.47 -6.77
C GLY A 410 9.16 -11.17 -7.09
N ASN A 411 9.82 -11.78 -6.11
CA ASN A 411 11.11 -12.46 -6.32
C ASN A 411 11.00 -13.85 -6.98
N ASN A 412 9.81 -14.47 -6.99
CA ASN A 412 9.62 -15.81 -7.54
C ASN A 412 9.31 -15.84 -9.05
N ASN A 413 9.29 -14.69 -9.73
CA ASN A 413 9.06 -14.60 -11.18
C ASN A 413 10.35 -14.57 -12.02
N GLY A 414 11.49 -15.00 -11.47
CA GLY A 414 12.78 -14.89 -12.16
C GLY A 414 13.73 -16.06 -11.92
N THR A 415 13.34 -17.31 -12.19
CA THR A 415 14.21 -18.37 -12.75
C THR A 415 13.44 -19.69 -12.85
N SER A 416 13.03 -20.07 -14.06
CA SER A 416 12.71 -21.45 -14.36
C SER A 416 14.02 -22.24 -14.46
N GLY A 417 14.24 -23.17 -13.54
CA GLY A 417 15.41 -24.07 -13.53
C GLY A 417 15.08 -25.41 -12.87
N THR A 418 14.42 -26.27 -13.64
CA THR A 418 14.41 -27.75 -13.59
C THR A 418 13.73 -28.52 -12.43
N ASN A 419 12.70 -29.26 -12.88
CA ASN A 419 12.24 -30.61 -12.47
C ASN A 419 11.18 -30.76 -11.37
N GLY A 420 9.92 -30.87 -11.81
CA GLY A 420 8.83 -31.46 -11.02
C GLY A 420 7.41 -31.22 -11.57
N SER A 421 7.04 -31.95 -12.62
CA SER A 421 5.70 -32.24 -13.14
C SER A 421 4.66 -31.12 -13.34
N ALA A 422 4.26 -30.96 -14.60
CA ALA A 422 3.37 -29.95 -15.13
C ALA A 422 1.90 -30.08 -14.69
N ASN A 423 1.33 -28.97 -14.22
CA ASN A 423 -0.05 -28.58 -14.54
C ASN A 423 0.04 -27.25 -15.30
N SER A 424 -0.13 -27.33 -16.61
CA SER A 424 -0.11 -26.22 -17.55
C SER A 424 -1.46 -25.49 -17.54
N SER A 425 -1.58 -24.44 -16.73
CA SER A 425 -2.73 -23.52 -16.85
C SER A 425 -2.44 -22.05 -16.49
N ASN A 426 -1.19 -21.65 -16.23
CA ASN A 426 -0.86 -20.27 -15.82
C ASN A 426 0.20 -19.59 -16.69
N LYS A 427 0.20 -19.85 -18.00
CA LYS A 427 1.07 -19.13 -18.97
C LYS A 427 0.32 -18.30 -20.00
N GLU A 428 -0.99 -18.16 -19.85
CA GLU A 428 -1.82 -17.23 -20.62
C GLU A 428 -2.31 -16.11 -19.69
N ALA A 429 -2.41 -14.89 -20.25
CA ALA A 429 -2.80 -13.64 -19.60
C ALA A 429 -1.69 -12.79 -18.92
N ILE A 430 -0.64 -12.45 -19.69
CA ILE A 430 -0.30 -11.02 -19.79
C ILE A 430 -1.30 -10.42 -20.79
N GLU A 431 -2.56 -10.35 -20.39
CA GLU A 431 -3.56 -9.57 -21.11
C GLU A 431 -3.30 -8.11 -20.74
N SER A 432 -2.91 -7.32 -21.76
CA SER A 432 -3.07 -5.88 -21.70
C SER A 432 -4.45 -5.58 -21.13
N SER A 433 -4.51 -4.80 -20.06
CA SER A 433 -5.76 -4.42 -19.42
C SER A 433 -6.80 -4.02 -20.48
N ALA A 434 -8.03 -4.54 -20.38
CA ALA A 434 -9.14 -4.23 -21.29
C ALA A 434 -9.60 -2.75 -21.23
N LEU A 435 -8.81 -1.88 -20.61
CA LEU A 435 -9.09 -0.48 -20.33
C LEU A 435 -7.81 0.37 -20.42
N GLY A 436 -6.77 -0.08 -21.13
CA GLY A 436 -5.45 0.56 -21.07
C GLY A 436 -5.55 2.09 -21.05
N GLY A 437 -5.04 2.64 -19.96
CA GLY A 437 -5.48 3.95 -19.49
C GLY A 437 -4.94 4.19 -18.10
N ASP A 438 -4.08 5.20 -17.99
CA ASP A 438 -3.57 5.87 -16.80
C ASP A 438 -2.75 5.04 -15.80
N ALA A 439 -3.26 3.93 -15.26
CA ALA A 439 -2.53 3.13 -14.25
C ALA A 439 -1.29 2.45 -14.84
N ASP A 440 -1.40 1.96 -16.09
CA ASP A 440 -0.28 1.39 -16.83
C ASP A 440 0.77 2.48 -17.17
N GLN A 441 0.33 3.73 -17.44
CA GLN A 441 1.22 4.87 -17.69
C GLN A 441 1.98 5.31 -16.43
N ALA A 442 1.31 5.24 -15.28
CA ALA A 442 1.91 5.46 -13.97
C ALA A 442 2.91 4.34 -13.58
N GLY A 443 3.05 3.28 -14.39
CA GLY A 443 3.96 2.17 -14.12
C GLY A 443 3.53 1.31 -12.94
N LEU A 444 2.22 1.19 -12.71
CA LEU A 444 1.66 0.40 -11.63
C LEU A 444 1.37 -1.03 -12.12
N PRO A 445 1.93 -2.07 -11.50
CA PRO A 445 1.74 -3.43 -11.95
C PRO A 445 0.31 -3.91 -11.74
N TYR A 446 -0.08 -4.90 -12.54
CA TYR A 446 -1.30 -5.65 -12.34
C TYR A 446 -1.01 -6.87 -11.48
N LEU A 447 -1.55 -6.89 -10.26
CA LEU A 447 -1.49 -8.04 -9.35
C LEU A 447 -2.90 -8.46 -8.99
N HIS A 448 -3.25 -9.71 -9.19
CA HIS A 448 -4.56 -10.21 -8.76
C HIS A 448 -4.62 -10.22 -7.22
N PHE A 449 -5.72 -9.70 -6.67
CA PHE A 449 -5.94 -9.75 -5.22
C PHE A 449 -6.55 -11.09 -4.84
N ASP A 450 -5.74 -11.95 -4.20
CA ASP A 450 -6.23 -13.22 -3.69
C ASP A 450 -6.83 -13.05 -2.28
N TRP A 451 -8.14 -13.27 -2.16
CA TRP A 451 -8.86 -13.32 -0.89
C TRP A 451 -8.35 -14.43 0.04
N ASN A 452 -7.66 -15.41 -0.52
CA ASN A 452 -7.06 -16.52 0.19
C ASN A 452 -5.61 -16.30 0.63
N GLN A 453 -5.06 -15.12 0.42
CA GLN A 453 -3.73 -14.78 0.92
C GLN A 453 -3.80 -14.23 2.35
N ASP A 454 -2.86 -14.64 3.19
CA ASP A 454 -2.69 -14.10 4.54
C ASP A 454 -1.85 -12.84 4.49
N PHE A 455 -2.31 -11.78 5.15
CA PHE A 455 -1.65 -10.48 5.12
C PHE A 455 -1.26 -9.98 6.51
N LEU A 456 -0.01 -9.56 6.67
CA LEU A 456 0.48 -8.93 7.88
C LEU A 456 -0.20 -7.57 8.12
N VAL A 457 -0.71 -7.36 9.33
CA VAL A 457 -1.14 -6.04 9.81
C VAL A 457 0.07 -5.13 9.96
N GLN A 458 -0.01 -3.94 9.38
CA GLN A 458 1.02 -2.90 9.46
C GLN A 458 0.46 -1.65 10.15
N ASP A 459 1.34 -0.79 10.68
CA ASP A 459 0.94 0.48 11.29
C ASP A 459 0.70 1.58 10.22
N GLY A 460 1.19 1.37 9.01
CA GLY A 460 1.14 2.31 7.88
C GLY A 460 1.83 1.75 6.64
N LEU A 461 2.02 2.60 5.63
CA LEU A 461 2.83 2.27 4.45
C LEU A 461 4.32 2.26 4.84
N SER A 462 4.97 1.12 4.67
CA SER A 462 6.38 0.93 4.98
C SER A 462 7.26 1.27 3.77
N GLU A 463 8.28 2.09 3.96
CA GLU A 463 9.20 2.46 2.87
C GLU A 463 10.38 1.49 2.74
N GLN A 464 10.57 0.62 3.75
CA GLN A 464 11.62 -0.39 3.78
C GLN A 464 11.04 -1.73 4.22
N LEU A 465 11.64 -2.82 3.73
CA LEU A 465 11.38 -4.15 4.29
C LEU A 465 11.97 -4.19 5.70
N PRO A 466 11.26 -4.71 6.71
CA PRO A 466 11.86 -4.92 8.01
C PRO A 466 13.05 -5.87 7.84
N SER A 467 14.24 -5.41 8.24
CA SER A 467 15.42 -6.24 8.34
C SER A 467 15.08 -7.44 9.22
N GLY A 468 15.29 -8.65 8.69
CA GLY A 468 14.97 -9.90 9.37
C GLY A 468 15.54 -9.92 10.78
N THR A 469 14.71 -10.31 11.74
CA THR A 469 15.11 -10.47 13.13
C THR A 469 15.97 -11.72 13.28
N GLU A 470 17.27 -11.64 13.03
CA GLU A 470 18.24 -12.60 13.57
C GLU A 470 19.49 -11.85 14.05
N GLY A 471 19.84 -12.09 15.30
CA GLY A 471 20.89 -11.37 16.00
C GLY A 471 22.29 -11.78 15.55
N SER A 472 23.13 -10.78 15.31
CA SER A 472 24.51 -10.79 15.79
C SER A 472 24.94 -9.34 15.94
N GLU A 473 25.14 -8.91 17.17
CA GLU A 473 26.02 -7.78 17.45
C GLU A 473 27.41 -8.16 16.95
N ASN A 474 27.90 -7.47 15.93
CA ASN A 474 29.27 -6.98 15.86
C ASN A 474 29.46 -6.06 14.66
N GLY A 475 30.10 -4.92 14.93
CA GLY A 475 30.12 -3.76 14.05
C GLY A 475 30.90 -3.93 12.74
N SER A 476 30.38 -3.32 11.70
CA SER A 476 31.08 -2.30 10.90
C SER A 476 30.12 -1.81 9.81
N SER A 477 29.72 -0.56 9.94
CA SER A 477 28.83 0.14 9.02
C SER A 477 29.54 0.38 7.69
N LYS A 478 29.38 -0.55 6.75
CA LYS A 478 29.41 -0.25 5.32
C LYS A 478 28.08 -0.69 4.74
N SER A 479 27.21 0.29 4.52
CA SER A 479 25.96 0.16 3.79
C SER A 479 26.28 -0.31 2.37
N VAL A 480 26.18 -1.62 2.15
CA VAL A 480 26.06 -2.18 0.81
C VAL A 480 24.75 -1.64 0.25
N LYS A 481 24.85 -0.74 -0.74
CA LYS A 481 23.70 -0.25 -1.52
C LYS A 481 23.08 -1.45 -2.25
N ASN A 482 22.03 -2.03 -1.67
CA ASN A 482 21.24 -3.03 -2.36
C ASN A 482 20.48 -2.36 -3.52
N SER A 483 20.67 -2.94 -4.70
CA SER A 483 20.10 -2.56 -5.99
C SER A 483 18.61 -2.93 -6.09
N SER A 484 17.75 -2.25 -5.34
CA SER A 484 16.30 -2.32 -5.55
C SER A 484 15.65 -0.97 -5.29
N ASP A 485 15.87 -0.01 -6.19
CA ASP A 485 15.18 1.30 -6.24
C ASP A 485 13.68 1.19 -6.61
N VAL A 486 13.11 -0.01 -6.56
CA VAL A 486 11.67 -0.20 -6.83
C VAL A 486 10.90 0.08 -5.53
N PRO A 487 10.02 1.10 -5.50
CA PRO A 487 9.27 1.43 -4.31
C PRO A 487 8.36 0.26 -3.91
N LEU A 488 8.33 -0.04 -2.61
CA LEU A 488 7.53 -1.12 -2.04
C LEU A 488 6.04 -0.91 -2.31
N LEU A 489 5.44 -1.91 -2.97
CA LEU A 489 4.00 -1.95 -3.21
C LEU A 489 3.26 -2.40 -1.96
N HIS A 490 2.08 -1.83 -1.76
CA HIS A 490 1.18 -2.17 -0.65
C HIS A 490 -0.22 -2.37 -1.19
N TRP A 491 -0.97 -3.25 -0.55
CA TRP A 491 -2.42 -3.20 -0.66
C TRP A 491 -2.95 -2.06 0.20
N ALA A 492 -3.97 -1.38 -0.30
CA ALA A 492 -4.68 -0.34 0.41
C ALA A 492 -6.18 -0.55 0.34
N LEU A 493 -6.84 -0.30 1.46
CA LEU A 493 -8.29 -0.32 1.61
C LEU A 493 -8.73 1.12 1.59
N LEU A 494 -9.54 1.45 0.59
CA LEU A 494 -10.11 2.77 0.42
C LEU A 494 -11.56 2.67 0.87
N ASP A 495 -11.89 3.27 2.02
CA ASP A 495 -13.26 3.44 2.49
C ASP A 495 -13.73 4.85 2.16
N PHE A 496 -14.52 5.00 1.10
CA PHE A 496 -14.96 6.30 0.60
C PHE A 496 -16.11 6.84 1.46
N GLN A 497 -15.97 8.06 1.97
CA GLN A 497 -17.05 8.72 2.72
C GLN A 497 -18.28 8.96 1.84
N THR A 498 -18.05 9.32 0.58
CA THR A 498 -19.07 9.46 -0.45
C THR A 498 -18.80 8.42 -1.53
N PRO A 499 -19.79 7.59 -1.91
CA PRO A 499 -19.61 6.61 -2.97
C PRO A 499 -19.22 7.27 -4.31
N VAL A 500 -18.40 6.58 -5.10
CA VAL A 500 -17.85 7.10 -6.36
C VAL A 500 -18.27 6.19 -7.51
N TYR A 501 -18.57 6.77 -8.67
CA TYR A 501 -18.72 6.06 -9.93
C TYR A 501 -17.36 5.96 -10.61
N CYS A 502 -16.77 4.77 -10.67
CA CYS A 502 -15.53 4.57 -11.41
C CYS A 502 -15.42 3.15 -11.99
N PRO A 503 -14.65 2.98 -13.08
CA PRO A 503 -14.27 1.66 -13.54
C PRO A 503 -13.26 1.00 -12.58
N LEU A 504 -13.13 -0.33 -12.70
CA LEU A 504 -11.99 -1.04 -12.12
C LEU A 504 -10.72 -0.71 -12.90
N GLN A 505 -9.56 -0.97 -12.31
CA GLN A 505 -8.23 -0.72 -12.90
C GLN A 505 -7.86 0.75 -13.09
N SER A 506 -8.71 1.69 -12.66
CA SER A 506 -8.42 3.11 -12.71
C SER A 506 -7.23 3.51 -11.83
N LEU A 507 -6.53 4.55 -12.27
CA LEU A 507 -5.53 5.24 -11.46
C LEU A 507 -6.19 5.91 -10.25
N VAL A 508 -5.58 5.73 -9.09
CA VAL A 508 -5.95 6.32 -7.81
C VAL A 508 -4.80 7.19 -7.32
N ILE A 509 -5.12 8.42 -6.92
CA ILE A 509 -4.14 9.34 -6.31
C ILE A 509 -4.65 9.78 -4.95
N GLY A 510 -3.90 9.45 -3.90
CA GLY A 510 -4.15 9.94 -2.55
C GLY A 510 -3.36 11.21 -2.27
N SER A 511 -4.01 12.19 -1.65
CA SER A 511 -3.41 13.50 -1.36
C SER A 511 -3.85 14.03 0.01
N ARG A 512 -3.05 14.92 0.60
CA ARG A 512 -3.42 15.70 1.79
C ARG A 512 -3.59 17.17 1.41
N LEU A 513 -4.78 17.49 0.92
CA LEU A 513 -5.10 18.85 0.47
C LEU A 513 -5.38 19.83 1.61
N ASP A 514 -5.70 19.31 2.81
CA ASP A 514 -5.99 20.10 4.02
C ASP A 514 -4.72 20.56 4.75
N ALA A 515 -3.53 20.13 4.30
CA ALA A 515 -2.29 20.65 4.86
C ALA A 515 -2.15 22.11 4.39
N ASP A 516 -2.22 23.05 5.34
CA ASP A 516 -2.24 24.48 5.08
C ASP A 516 -1.20 24.90 4.04
N THR A 517 -1.68 25.50 2.94
CA THR A 517 -0.87 26.08 1.86
C THR A 517 -0.12 27.35 2.28
N SER A 518 -0.16 27.71 3.56
CA SER A 518 0.47 28.89 4.14
C SER A 518 1.02 28.52 5.51
N GLY A 519 2.34 28.60 5.69
CA GLY A 519 2.96 28.47 7.01
C GLY A 519 2.39 29.51 7.97
N SER A 520 1.48 29.10 8.85
CA SER A 520 1.09 29.86 10.04
C SER A 520 0.37 28.95 11.02
N GLY A 521 0.90 28.82 12.24
CA GLY A 521 0.08 28.44 13.40
C GLY A 521 0.53 27.22 14.22
N ASN A 522 1.70 27.28 14.87
CA ASN A 522 1.73 27.03 16.32
C ASN A 522 3.00 27.63 16.96
N LYS A 523 2.94 28.94 17.24
CA LYS A 523 3.90 29.62 18.13
C LYS A 523 3.44 29.39 19.58
N HIS A 524 3.89 28.32 20.21
CA HIS A 524 4.06 28.26 21.66
C HIS A 524 5.17 27.25 22.02
N ASN A 525 6.41 27.70 21.85
CA ASN A 525 7.41 27.63 22.92
C ASN A 525 8.59 28.53 22.51
N LYS A 526 8.80 29.58 23.29
CA LYS A 526 10.01 30.39 23.26
C LYS A 526 11.14 29.58 23.91
N ASP A 527 12.35 29.87 23.46
CA ASP A 527 13.65 29.49 24.02
C ASP A 527 14.31 28.28 23.37
N THR A 528 14.98 28.53 22.25
CA THR A 528 16.44 28.33 22.11
C THR A 528 16.89 28.80 20.73
N SER A 529 17.72 29.85 20.72
CA SER A 529 18.38 30.38 19.53
C SER A 529 19.61 29.56 19.20
N ALA A 530 19.53 28.67 18.21
CA ALA A 530 20.70 28.14 17.51
C ALA A 530 20.31 27.59 16.12
N LEU A 531 20.91 28.20 15.10
CA LEU A 531 21.11 27.69 13.72
C LEU A 531 19.86 27.58 12.83
N ASN A 532 19.69 28.62 12.01
CA ASN A 532 18.75 28.72 10.90
C ASN A 532 19.35 28.02 9.65
N GLU A 533 18.67 27.00 9.13
CA GLU A 533 18.68 26.64 7.70
C GLU A 533 17.44 25.82 7.25
N ASP A 534 16.68 25.22 8.18
CA ASP A 534 15.60 24.27 7.82
C ASP A 534 14.15 24.81 7.77
N VAL A 535 13.94 26.13 7.90
CA VAL A 535 12.57 26.68 8.03
C VAL A 535 11.83 26.82 6.67
N ASN A 536 12.53 26.71 5.53
CA ASN A 536 11.91 26.81 4.20
C ASN A 536 11.43 25.46 3.59
N ALA A 537 11.69 24.32 4.24
CA ALA A 537 11.31 23.01 3.70
C ALA A 537 9.82 22.67 3.91
N ALA A 538 9.17 23.21 4.95
CA ALA A 538 7.80 22.83 5.32
C ALA A 538 6.74 23.35 4.34
N ALA A 539 6.92 24.55 3.77
CA ALA A 539 5.98 25.17 2.82
C ALA A 539 6.18 24.72 1.35
N SER A 540 7.22 23.91 1.07
CA SER A 540 7.61 23.43 -0.26
C SER A 540 7.38 21.92 -0.44
N SER A 541 6.57 21.33 0.42
CA SER A 541 6.35 19.88 0.45
C SER A 541 5.26 19.45 -0.54
N CYS A 542 5.51 18.37 -1.28
CA CYS A 542 4.51 17.77 -2.15
C CYS A 542 3.31 17.29 -1.30
N ARG A 543 2.08 17.59 -1.74
CA ARG A 543 0.86 17.14 -1.04
C ARG A 543 0.30 15.82 -1.57
N LEU A 544 0.82 15.33 -2.69
CA LEU A 544 0.46 14.04 -3.27
C LEU A 544 1.16 12.94 -2.49
N ALA A 545 0.38 12.08 -1.85
CA ALA A 545 0.85 11.17 -0.81
C ALA A 545 1.19 9.78 -1.36
N PHE A 546 0.30 9.22 -2.17
CA PHE A 546 0.46 7.90 -2.78
C PHE A 546 -0.27 7.85 -4.13
N CYS A 547 0.16 6.93 -4.98
CA CYS A 547 -0.51 6.59 -6.23
C CYS A 547 -0.76 5.08 -6.27
N GLY A 548 -1.80 4.64 -6.97
CA GLY A 548 -2.12 3.23 -7.04
C GLY A 548 -3.18 2.87 -8.08
N ARG A 549 -3.45 1.58 -8.19
CA ARG A 549 -4.37 0.99 -9.15
C ARG A 549 -5.54 0.38 -8.40
N LEU A 550 -6.76 0.75 -8.78
CA LEU A 550 -7.97 0.20 -8.18
C LEU A 550 -8.18 -1.23 -8.69
N MET A 551 -8.15 -2.23 -7.81
CA MET A 551 -8.20 -3.64 -8.23
C MET A 551 -9.58 -4.25 -8.08
N GLU A 552 -10.16 -4.14 -6.89
CA GLU A 552 -11.39 -4.84 -6.54
C GLU A 552 -12.37 -3.92 -5.83
N ARG A 553 -13.66 -4.19 -6.02
CA ARG A 553 -14.73 -3.51 -5.28
C ARG A 553 -14.76 -4.05 -3.87
N PHE A 554 -15.07 -3.18 -2.92
CA PHE A 554 -15.10 -3.54 -1.52
C PHE A 554 -16.24 -2.84 -0.80
N ASP A 555 -17.03 -3.59 -0.02
CA ASP A 555 -17.97 -3.02 0.93
C ASP A 555 -17.38 -3.06 2.35
N PRO A 556 -16.99 -1.90 2.93
CA PRO A 556 -16.44 -1.82 4.28
C PRO A 556 -17.29 -2.47 5.37
N LYS A 557 -18.61 -2.61 5.17
CA LYS A 557 -19.49 -3.21 6.17
C LYS A 557 -19.57 -4.73 6.06
N LYS A 558 -19.33 -5.29 4.88
CA LYS A 558 -19.54 -6.73 4.60
C LYS A 558 -18.24 -7.48 4.39
N ASP A 559 -17.29 -6.87 3.68
CA ASP A 559 -16.12 -7.56 3.14
C ASP A 559 -14.89 -7.47 4.03
N VAL A 560 -14.83 -6.54 5.02
CA VAL A 560 -13.67 -6.41 5.94
C VAL A 560 -13.34 -7.72 6.63
N GLN A 561 -14.35 -8.51 7.01
CA GLN A 561 -14.15 -9.79 7.68
C GLN A 561 -13.57 -10.89 6.77
N ARG A 562 -13.65 -10.71 5.44
CA ARG A 562 -13.10 -11.65 4.46
C ARG A 562 -11.58 -11.50 4.31
N ILE A 563 -11.02 -10.35 4.67
CA ILE A 563 -9.58 -10.12 4.59
C ILE A 563 -8.87 -10.84 5.74
N ARG A 564 -7.89 -11.68 5.39
CA ARG A 564 -7.12 -12.48 6.34
C ARG A 564 -5.94 -11.71 6.94
N TRP A 565 -6.25 -10.66 7.71
CA TRP A 565 -5.24 -9.90 8.45
C TRP A 565 -4.74 -10.66 9.66
N TYR A 566 -3.42 -10.80 9.80
CA TYR A 566 -2.79 -11.44 10.94
C TYR A 566 -1.76 -10.56 11.65
N THR A 567 -1.58 -10.80 12.94
CA THR A 567 -0.45 -10.29 13.74
C THR A 567 0.43 -11.47 14.16
N PRO A 568 1.75 -11.41 13.92
CA PRO A 568 2.67 -12.41 14.43
C PRO A 568 2.74 -12.27 15.96
N LYS A 569 2.64 -13.39 16.64
CA LYS A 569 2.76 -13.49 18.09
C LYS A 569 3.78 -14.56 18.41
N GLU A 570 4.53 -14.34 19.47
CA GLU A 570 5.49 -15.30 19.98
C GLU A 570 5.24 -15.47 21.48
N LYS A 571 5.19 -16.73 21.92
CA LYS A 571 5.24 -17.09 23.34
C LYS A 571 6.60 -17.71 23.63
N ARG A 572 7.17 -17.37 24.78
CA ARG A 572 8.45 -17.90 25.24
C ARG A 572 8.23 -18.70 26.52
N GLY A 573 8.85 -19.86 26.60
CA GLY A 573 8.86 -20.70 27.80
C GLY A 573 10.25 -21.26 28.04
N THR A 574 10.52 -21.71 29.27
CA THR A 574 11.84 -22.20 29.67
C THR A 574 11.79 -23.71 29.86
N ILE A 575 12.84 -24.40 29.41
CA ILE A 575 12.99 -25.84 29.64
C ILE A 575 13.32 -26.07 31.11
N SER A 576 12.47 -26.84 31.79
CA SER A 576 12.61 -27.17 33.21
C SER A 576 13.21 -28.55 33.45
N ARG A 577 12.96 -29.50 32.53
CA ARG A 577 13.39 -30.88 32.64
C ARG A 577 13.46 -31.54 31.26
N LEU A 578 14.48 -32.36 31.04
CA LEU A 578 14.62 -33.18 29.85
C LEU A 578 14.09 -34.61 30.07
N GLY A 579 13.60 -35.24 29.01
CA GLY A 579 13.21 -36.65 29.00
C GLY A 579 14.42 -37.61 28.97
N ASP A 580 14.14 -38.87 28.68
CA ASP A 580 15.17 -39.92 28.66
C ASP A 580 16.10 -39.80 27.43
N PRO A 581 17.42 -40.04 27.58
CA PRO A 581 18.36 -40.11 26.47
C PRO A 581 18.05 -41.25 25.52
N HIS A 582 18.24 -40.97 24.24
CA HIS A 582 18.23 -41.98 23.20
C HIS A 582 19.46 -41.77 22.30
N THR A 583 20.12 -42.86 21.92
CA THR A 583 21.14 -42.85 20.87
C THR A 583 20.43 -42.96 19.53
N ARG A 584 20.58 -41.95 18.67
CA ARG A 584 19.98 -41.97 17.33
C ARG A 584 20.69 -43.01 16.47
N GLN A 585 19.91 -43.82 15.74
CA GLN A 585 20.46 -44.92 14.96
C GLN A 585 21.29 -44.44 13.75
N ASP A 586 20.98 -43.26 13.20
CA ASP A 586 21.63 -42.79 11.97
C ASP A 586 23.04 -42.19 12.18
N ASP A 587 23.26 -41.46 13.28
CA ASP A 587 24.51 -40.71 13.51
C ASP A 587 25.16 -40.96 14.88
N GLY A 588 24.61 -41.88 15.67
CA GLY A 588 25.14 -42.24 16.99
C GLY A 588 25.06 -41.13 18.04
N LYS A 589 24.38 -40.01 17.76
CA LYS A 589 24.27 -38.88 18.71
C LYS A 589 23.27 -39.17 19.81
N VAL A 590 23.57 -38.68 21.02
CA VAL A 590 22.69 -38.77 22.19
C VAL A 590 21.69 -37.62 22.17
N VAL A 591 20.46 -37.89 21.77
CA VAL A 591 19.37 -36.91 21.67
C VAL A 591 18.29 -37.11 22.72
N ARG A 592 17.38 -36.14 22.84
CA ARG A 592 16.15 -36.25 23.63
C ARG A 592 14.93 -36.06 22.75
N TYR A 593 13.94 -36.94 22.84
CA TYR A 593 12.67 -36.78 22.11
C TYR A 593 11.64 -35.98 22.91
N GLU A 594 11.81 -35.87 24.22
CA GLU A 594 10.83 -35.21 25.09
C GLU A 594 11.47 -34.14 25.96
N VAL A 595 10.77 -33.02 26.05
CA VAL A 595 11.18 -31.86 26.85
C VAL A 595 9.99 -31.36 27.64
N PHE A 596 10.23 -31.01 28.90
CA PHE A 596 9.24 -30.45 29.81
C PHE A 596 9.64 -29.04 30.20
N GLY A 597 8.74 -28.08 30.03
CA GLY A 597 8.99 -26.68 30.32
C GLY A 597 7.91 -26.03 31.17
N GLY A 598 8.21 -24.81 31.62
CA GLY A 598 7.31 -23.92 32.35
C GLY A 598 7.24 -22.53 31.72
N ASP A 599 6.35 -21.70 32.24
CA ASP A 599 6.23 -20.26 31.94
C ASP A 599 5.84 -19.88 30.51
N LEU A 600 5.40 -20.83 29.67
CA LEU A 600 4.91 -20.55 28.31
C LEU A 600 3.51 -19.92 28.30
N PHE A 601 2.69 -20.22 29.32
CA PHE A 601 1.30 -19.79 29.43
C PHE A 601 1.01 -19.18 30.80
N LYS A 602 0.29 -18.04 30.82
CA LYS A 602 -0.25 -17.47 32.07
C LYS A 602 -1.38 -18.36 32.60
N LYS A 603 -1.63 -18.33 33.91
CA LYS A 603 -2.66 -19.15 34.59
C LYS A 603 -4.06 -19.08 33.96
N GLU A 604 -4.40 -17.95 33.35
CA GLU A 604 -5.70 -17.67 32.71
C GLU A 604 -5.77 -18.11 31.23
N THR A 605 -4.68 -18.61 30.65
CA THR A 605 -4.63 -18.93 29.22
C THR A 605 -5.28 -20.28 28.93
N LEU A 606 -6.25 -20.31 28.02
CA LEU A 606 -6.80 -21.57 27.49
C LEU A 606 -5.74 -22.29 26.66
N ILE A 607 -5.33 -23.49 27.11
CA ILE A 607 -4.19 -24.21 26.49
C ILE A 607 -4.63 -25.12 25.33
N LYS A 608 -5.89 -25.57 25.32
CA LYS A 608 -6.43 -26.46 24.27
C LYS A 608 -6.13 -26.00 22.83
N PRO A 609 -6.25 -24.71 22.48
CA PRO A 609 -5.98 -24.24 21.11
C PRO A 609 -4.50 -24.30 20.70
N PHE A 610 -3.56 -24.46 21.64
CA PHE A 610 -2.12 -24.51 21.37
C PHE A 610 -1.59 -25.95 21.23
N LEU A 611 -2.39 -26.96 21.57
CA LEU A 611 -2.00 -28.36 21.43
C LEU A 611 -1.76 -28.70 19.96
N GLY A 612 -0.68 -29.41 19.67
CA GLY A 612 -0.24 -29.74 18.32
C GLY A 612 0.60 -28.66 17.62
N MET A 613 0.72 -27.45 18.20
CA MET A 613 1.56 -26.40 17.65
C MET A 613 3.05 -26.69 17.81
N LYS A 614 3.86 -26.13 16.91
CA LYS A 614 5.29 -26.33 16.79
C LYS A 614 6.09 -25.30 17.60
N LEU A 615 7.08 -25.77 18.35
CA LEU A 615 8.03 -24.93 19.10
C LEU A 615 9.42 -25.08 18.52
N VAL A 616 10.19 -24.00 18.59
CA VAL A 616 11.58 -23.95 18.10
C VAL A 616 12.53 -23.72 19.27
N THR A 617 13.61 -24.50 19.34
CA THR A 617 14.70 -24.31 20.31
C THR A 617 15.68 -23.25 19.80
N PRO A 618 16.57 -22.70 20.65
CA PRO A 618 17.63 -21.80 20.20
C PRO A 618 18.60 -22.44 19.20
N GLN A 619 18.70 -23.77 19.18
CA GLN A 619 19.51 -24.52 18.22
C GLN A 619 18.79 -24.77 16.88
N GLY A 620 17.53 -24.34 16.74
CA GLY A 620 16.72 -24.55 15.52
C GLY A 620 15.97 -25.88 15.49
N ASP A 621 15.97 -26.67 16.57
CA ASP A 621 15.21 -27.92 16.62
C ASP A 621 13.71 -27.61 16.72
N VAL A 622 12.90 -28.35 15.97
CA VAL A 622 11.44 -28.17 15.91
C VAL A 622 10.73 -29.34 16.62
N GLY A 623 9.88 -29.01 17.59
CA GLY A 623 9.08 -29.97 18.34
C GLY A 623 7.60 -29.63 18.37
N GLU A 624 6.75 -30.56 18.77
CA GLU A 624 5.29 -30.42 18.83
C GLU A 624 4.79 -30.41 20.28
N LEU A 625 3.92 -29.45 20.62
CA LEU A 625 3.27 -29.36 21.93
C LEU A 625 2.26 -30.51 22.10
N LYS A 626 2.58 -31.50 22.93
CA LYS A 626 1.71 -32.67 23.14
C LYS A 626 0.71 -32.46 24.28
N SER A 627 1.12 -31.83 25.36
CA SER A 627 0.25 -31.61 26.51
C SER A 627 0.71 -30.42 27.35
N ALA A 628 -0.24 -29.89 28.13
CA ALA A 628 0.05 -28.97 29.22
C ALA A 628 -0.61 -29.47 30.51
N PHE A 629 0.11 -29.38 31.63
CA PHE A 629 -0.25 -30.01 32.88
C PHE A 629 -0.49 -28.97 33.99
N GLY A 630 -1.70 -28.98 34.57
CA GLY A 630 -2.08 -28.21 35.75
C GLY A 630 -2.26 -26.71 35.56
N THR A 631 -2.53 -25.99 36.66
CA THR A 631 -2.73 -24.53 36.72
C THR A 631 -1.41 -23.74 36.74
N SER A 632 -0.27 -24.43 36.61
CA SER A 632 1.09 -23.86 36.74
C SER A 632 1.77 -23.56 35.41
N GLY A 633 1.09 -23.76 34.27
CA GLY A 633 1.65 -23.44 32.94
C GLY A 633 2.74 -24.39 32.46
N LYS A 634 2.88 -25.57 33.08
CA LYS A 634 3.84 -26.61 32.67
C LYS A 634 3.39 -27.29 31.38
N PHE A 635 4.33 -27.67 30.53
CA PHE A 635 4.04 -28.27 29.23
C PHE A 635 5.04 -29.35 28.82
N ARG A 636 4.65 -30.20 27.86
CA ARG A 636 5.45 -31.26 27.24
C ARG A 636 5.52 -31.06 25.74
N VAL A 637 6.73 -31.07 25.21
CA VAL A 637 7.04 -30.96 23.79
C VAL A 637 7.73 -32.24 23.32
N TYR A 638 7.32 -32.73 22.15
CA TYR A 638 7.90 -33.89 21.50
C TYR A 638 8.70 -33.48 20.24
N PHE A 639 9.98 -33.84 20.18
CA PHE A 639 10.90 -33.53 19.10
C PHE A 639 11.19 -34.79 18.28
N PRO A 640 10.51 -35.04 17.14
CA PRO A 640 10.69 -36.28 16.37
C PRO A 640 12.09 -36.47 15.77
N GLY A 641 12.80 -35.38 15.47
CA GLY A 641 14.20 -35.43 15.02
C GLY A 641 15.21 -35.65 16.17
N GLY A 642 14.74 -35.61 17.42
CA GLY A 642 15.56 -35.46 18.61
C GLY A 642 16.05 -34.02 18.77
N THR A 643 16.24 -33.58 20.02
CA THR A 643 16.83 -32.27 20.35
C THR A 643 18.05 -32.43 21.25
N MET A 644 18.99 -31.48 21.11
CA MET A 644 20.17 -31.31 21.98
C MET A 644 19.97 -30.16 22.99
N ALA A 645 18.74 -29.66 23.14
CA ALA A 645 18.43 -28.58 24.05
C ALA A 645 18.77 -28.92 25.51
N ARG A 646 19.17 -27.91 26.27
CA ARG A 646 19.57 -28.01 27.67
C ARG A 646 18.48 -27.49 28.60
N GLU A 647 18.56 -27.88 29.87
CA GLU A 647 17.74 -27.25 30.91
C GLU A 647 18.08 -25.76 31.01
N GLY A 648 17.06 -24.90 31.07
CA GLY A 648 17.20 -23.45 31.01
C GLY A 648 17.13 -22.83 29.61
N ASP A 649 17.19 -23.62 28.52
CA ASP A 649 17.05 -23.09 27.17
C ASP A 649 15.63 -22.55 26.93
N ILE A 650 15.52 -21.51 26.09
CA ILE A 650 14.24 -20.82 25.80
C ILE A 650 13.57 -21.47 24.58
N LEU A 651 12.36 -21.98 24.77
CA LEU A 651 11.48 -22.44 23.71
C LEU A 651 10.62 -21.30 23.18
N ARG A 652 10.60 -21.13 21.86
CA ARG A 652 9.78 -20.13 21.17
C ARG A 652 8.62 -20.82 20.47
N LEU A 653 7.41 -20.32 20.72
CA LEU A 653 6.17 -20.73 20.07
C LEU A 653 5.65 -19.55 19.22
N PRO A 654 6.11 -19.42 17.96
CA PRO A 654 5.60 -18.41 17.04
C PRO A 654 4.25 -18.84 16.47
N PHE A 655 3.26 -17.95 16.39
CA PHE A 655 1.97 -18.21 15.75
C PHE A 655 1.35 -16.92 15.21
N LYS A 656 0.48 -17.05 14.23
CA LYS A 656 -0.31 -15.97 13.64
C LYS A 656 -1.66 -15.88 14.35
N ARG A 657 -2.04 -14.65 14.71
CA ARG A 657 -3.38 -14.36 15.24
C ARG A 657 -4.14 -13.48 14.26
N PHE A 658 -5.23 -14.00 13.70
CA PHE A 658 -6.09 -13.27 12.78
C PHE A 658 -7.00 -12.27 13.50
N LEU A 659 -7.22 -11.11 12.87
CA LEU A 659 -7.99 -10.01 13.49
C LEU A 659 -9.51 -10.27 13.46
N HIS A 660 -10.03 -10.79 12.36
CA HIS A 660 -11.47 -10.95 12.11
C HIS A 660 -11.97 -12.40 12.16
N ASP A 661 -11.13 -13.33 12.63
CA ASP A 661 -11.54 -14.72 12.77
C ASP A 661 -12.46 -14.90 14.00
N PRO A 662 -13.75 -15.27 13.82
CA PRO A 662 -14.68 -15.46 14.92
C PRO A 662 -14.24 -16.57 15.90
N GLU A 663 -13.49 -17.55 15.41
CA GLU A 663 -12.97 -18.65 16.22
C GLU A 663 -11.61 -18.32 16.86
N LYS A 664 -11.04 -17.14 16.55
CA LYS A 664 -9.69 -16.72 16.95
C LYS A 664 -8.66 -17.82 16.69
N LYS A 665 -8.76 -18.55 15.57
CA LYS A 665 -7.83 -19.64 15.26
C LYS A 665 -6.43 -19.06 15.16
N MET A 666 -5.53 -19.72 15.86
CA MET A 666 -4.10 -19.44 15.80
C MET A 666 -3.51 -20.41 14.78
N ARG A 667 -2.80 -19.88 13.77
CA ARG A 667 -2.14 -20.70 12.73
C ARG A 667 -0.62 -20.57 12.84
N GLN A 668 0.09 -21.54 12.32
CA GLN A 668 1.54 -21.47 12.15
C GLN A 668 1.86 -21.79 10.70
N ASP A 669 2.72 -20.99 10.10
CA ASP A 669 3.13 -21.16 8.71
C ASP A 669 4.52 -21.78 8.67
N ASP A 670 4.72 -22.70 7.74
CA ASP A 670 6.03 -23.21 7.27
C ASP A 670 7.00 -23.81 8.30
N ILE A 671 6.55 -24.10 9.53
CA ILE A 671 7.35 -24.88 10.49
C ILE A 671 7.11 -26.37 10.24
N ILE A 672 7.94 -26.95 9.37
CA ILE A 672 7.90 -28.37 9.05
C ILE A 672 8.45 -29.16 10.24
N LEU A 673 7.64 -30.10 10.73
CA LEU A 673 8.09 -31.05 11.73
C LEU A 673 9.05 -32.04 11.05
N PRO A 674 10.31 -32.16 11.51
CA PRO A 674 11.27 -33.07 10.90
C PRO A 674 10.77 -34.52 10.98
N ALA A 675 11.16 -35.33 9.99
CA ALA A 675 10.84 -36.76 9.98
C ALA A 675 11.35 -37.42 11.28
N ALA A 676 10.54 -38.33 11.82
CA ALA A 676 10.90 -39.07 13.02
C ALA A 676 12.17 -39.88 12.77
N ARG A 677 13.23 -39.60 13.51
CA ARG A 677 14.47 -40.37 13.46
C ARG A 677 14.48 -41.31 14.65
N PRO A 678 14.40 -42.64 14.48
CA PRO A 678 14.34 -43.57 15.59
C PRO A 678 15.67 -43.60 16.37
N GLY A 679 15.55 -43.85 17.67
CA GLY A 679 16.69 -43.93 18.57
C GLY A 679 16.49 -45.01 19.61
N SER A 680 17.57 -45.69 19.97
CA SER A 680 17.59 -46.69 21.03
C SER A 680 17.72 -45.97 22.37
N ARG A 681 16.83 -46.25 23.32
CA ARG A 681 16.92 -45.66 24.68
C ARG A 681 18.29 -46.00 25.28
N ILE A 682 18.99 -44.98 25.76
CA ILE A 682 20.20 -45.19 26.56
C ILE A 682 19.72 -45.34 27.99
N ASP A 683 19.96 -46.51 28.56
CA ASP A 683 19.89 -46.67 30.00
C ASP A 683 21.06 -45.88 30.59
N VAL A 684 20.80 -44.61 30.94
CA VAL A 684 21.73 -43.87 31.79
C VAL A 684 21.87 -44.72 33.04
N PRO A 685 23.10 -45.05 33.47
CA PRO A 685 23.28 -45.54 34.81
C PRO A 685 22.73 -44.44 35.70
N VAL A 686 21.54 -44.67 36.25
CA VAL A 686 21.01 -43.89 37.35
C VAL A 686 22.20 -43.77 38.29
N LYS A 687 22.74 -42.55 38.49
CA LYS A 687 23.51 -42.27 39.69
C LYS A 687 22.66 -42.92 40.75
N LYS A 688 23.15 -43.99 41.37
CA LYS A 688 22.45 -44.63 42.47
C LYS A 688 22.25 -43.51 43.51
N LYS A 689 21.16 -42.74 43.41
CA LYS A 689 20.17 -42.79 44.47
C LYS A 689 19.93 -44.27 44.56
N THR A 690 20.64 -44.86 45.50
CA THR A 690 20.31 -46.14 46.09
C THR A 690 18.86 -46.41 45.75
N LYS A 691 18.61 -47.30 44.78
CA LYS A 691 17.49 -48.20 44.93
C LYS A 691 17.82 -48.88 46.26
N LYS A 692 17.39 -48.28 47.37
CA LYS A 692 16.75 -49.08 48.38
C LYS A 692 15.68 -49.80 47.56
N SER A 693 15.92 -51.07 47.26
CA SER A 693 14.88 -52.03 47.55
C SER A 693 14.23 -51.56 48.84
N SER A 694 13.05 -50.99 48.74
CA SER A 694 12.18 -50.94 49.89
C SER A 694 11.25 -52.14 49.71
N ASP A 695 11.38 -53.34 50.27
CA ASP A 695 12.10 -53.84 51.44
C ASP A 695 12.64 -52.76 52.37
N GLN A 696 11.73 -51.83 52.67
CA GLN A 696 11.70 -51.27 53.99
C GLN A 696 10.87 -52.31 54.73
N THR A 697 11.56 -53.33 55.24
CA THR A 697 11.39 -53.60 56.67
C THR A 697 11.35 -52.23 57.32
N ILE A 698 10.16 -51.77 57.69
CA ILE A 698 10.00 -50.50 58.38
C ILE A 698 10.70 -50.75 59.71
N VAL A 699 11.92 -50.23 59.80
CA VAL A 699 12.64 -50.12 61.05
C VAL A 699 11.69 -49.40 62.00
N GLU A 700 11.26 -50.12 63.04
CA GLU A 700 10.42 -49.71 64.17
C GLU A 700 10.13 -48.20 64.19
N ALA A 701 9.04 -47.79 63.54
CA ALA A 701 8.65 -46.40 63.50
C ALA A 701 7.98 -46.05 64.84
N THR A 702 8.70 -45.32 65.68
CA THR A 702 8.24 -44.92 67.01
C THR A 702 7.94 -43.42 67.05
N GLY A 703 6.77 -43.04 67.54
CA GLY A 703 6.38 -41.66 67.78
C GLY A 703 5.95 -41.44 69.23
N THR A 704 5.43 -40.24 69.51
CA THR A 704 4.92 -39.86 70.84
C THR A 704 3.48 -39.40 70.72
N VAL A 705 2.63 -39.85 71.63
CA VAL A 705 1.24 -39.37 71.74
C VAL A 705 1.27 -37.95 72.31
N GLU A 706 0.94 -36.94 71.51
CA GLU A 706 0.95 -35.54 71.95
C GLU A 706 -0.35 -35.15 72.67
N LYS A 707 -1.49 -35.69 72.21
CA LYS A 707 -2.80 -35.28 72.72
C LYS A 707 -3.89 -36.31 72.41
N VAL A 708 -4.81 -36.52 73.34
CA VAL A 708 -6.08 -37.24 73.11
C VAL A 708 -7.18 -36.29 72.62
N LYS A 709 -8.12 -36.78 71.82
CA LYS A 709 -9.14 -35.96 71.13
C LYS A 709 -10.48 -36.70 71.05
N GLY A 710 -11.57 -35.97 71.25
CA GLY A 710 -12.95 -36.46 71.30
C GLY A 710 -13.51 -36.34 72.72
N ASP A 711 -14.80 -36.63 72.87
CA ASP A 711 -15.42 -36.77 74.19
C ASP A 711 -15.13 -38.17 74.75
N ALA A 712 -15.14 -38.33 76.07
CA ALA A 712 -14.94 -39.63 76.71
C ALA A 712 -16.03 -40.62 76.26
N LEU A 713 -15.65 -41.86 75.97
CA LEU A 713 -16.58 -42.90 75.54
C LEU A 713 -17.64 -43.18 76.63
N GLU A 714 -18.91 -43.31 76.24
CA GLU A 714 -20.02 -43.59 77.16
C GLU A 714 -19.74 -44.86 77.99
N GLY A 715 -19.72 -44.71 79.33
CA GLY A 715 -19.46 -45.80 80.27
C GLY A 715 -18.00 -45.97 80.73
N GLN A 716 -17.04 -45.18 80.22
CA GLN A 716 -15.63 -45.21 80.67
C GLN A 716 -15.07 -43.79 80.86
N LYS A 717 -14.92 -43.34 82.11
CA LYS A 717 -14.65 -41.92 82.47
C LYS A 717 -13.30 -41.32 82.03
N GLU A 718 -12.39 -42.08 81.43
CA GLU A 718 -11.04 -41.57 81.07
C GLU A 718 -10.52 -42.09 79.72
N LYS A 719 -11.41 -42.59 78.85
CA LYS A 719 -11.04 -43.14 77.54
C LYS A 719 -11.58 -42.32 76.38
N PHE A 720 -10.69 -41.94 75.46
CA PHE A 720 -10.98 -41.06 74.33
C PHE A 720 -10.93 -41.84 73.01
N PRO A 721 -11.73 -41.49 71.99
CA PRO A 721 -11.78 -42.24 70.74
C PRO A 721 -10.57 -42.01 69.83
N MET A 722 -9.82 -40.92 70.03
CA MET A 722 -8.74 -40.55 69.11
C MET A 722 -7.53 -39.95 69.83
N ALA A 723 -6.36 -40.03 69.21
CA ALA A 723 -5.16 -39.31 69.61
C ALA A 723 -4.39 -38.75 68.42
N ILE A 724 -3.50 -37.81 68.71
CA ILE A 724 -2.56 -37.21 67.76
C ILE A 724 -1.17 -37.72 68.12
N VAL A 725 -0.52 -38.36 67.15
CA VAL A 725 0.81 -38.93 67.31
C VAL A 725 1.77 -38.21 66.39
N ALA A 726 2.86 -37.70 66.97
CA ALA A 726 3.92 -36.98 66.27
C ALA A 726 5.22 -37.81 66.24
N GLY A 727 6.05 -37.56 65.23
CA GLY A 727 7.36 -38.22 65.10
C GLY A 727 7.33 -39.63 64.51
N LEU A 728 6.14 -40.20 64.29
CA LEU A 728 5.99 -41.55 63.73
C LEU A 728 6.39 -41.63 62.24
N PHE A 729 6.30 -40.52 61.50
CA PHE A 729 6.70 -40.42 60.10
C PHE A 729 7.47 -39.12 59.83
N THR A 730 8.42 -39.15 58.90
CA THR A 730 9.07 -37.92 58.41
C THR A 730 8.09 -37.07 57.59
N PRO A 731 8.30 -35.75 57.50
CA PRO A 731 7.47 -34.83 56.68
C PRO A 731 7.28 -35.22 55.22
N GLU A 732 8.14 -36.09 54.70
CA GLU A 732 8.20 -36.55 53.30
C GLU A 732 7.25 -37.74 53.02
N VAL A 733 6.76 -38.41 54.07
CA VAL A 733 5.86 -39.57 53.94
C VAL A 733 4.41 -39.09 53.79
N ASP A 734 3.72 -39.56 52.73
CA ASP A 734 2.28 -39.32 52.60
C ASP A 734 1.51 -40.22 53.57
N ILE A 735 1.12 -39.66 54.73
CA ILE A 735 0.40 -40.35 55.81
C ILE A 735 -0.92 -40.98 55.30
N ARG A 736 -1.50 -40.49 54.19
CA ARG A 736 -2.70 -41.08 53.59
C ARG A 736 -2.47 -42.52 53.11
N LEU A 737 -1.25 -42.86 52.69
CA LEU A 737 -0.87 -44.22 52.30
C LEU A 737 -0.70 -45.18 53.50
N MET A 738 -0.64 -44.62 54.72
CA MET A 738 -0.48 -45.38 55.97
C MET A 738 -1.79 -45.50 56.76
N SER A 739 -2.89 -44.97 56.22
CA SER A 739 -4.22 -45.09 56.83
C SER A 739 -4.62 -46.55 57.01
N GLY A 740 -5.18 -46.89 58.17
CA GLY A 740 -5.59 -48.24 58.53
C GLY A 740 -4.52 -49.11 59.20
N ARG A 741 -3.24 -48.71 59.20
CA ARG A 741 -2.19 -49.45 59.92
C ARG A 741 -2.36 -49.31 61.44
N LYS A 742 -2.01 -50.40 62.15
CA LYS A 742 -2.14 -50.51 63.61
C LYS A 742 -0.97 -49.85 64.32
N ILE A 743 -1.27 -49.13 65.39
CA ILE A 743 -0.32 -48.50 66.31
C ILE A 743 -0.58 -49.09 67.69
N TRP A 744 0.50 -49.47 68.37
CA TRP A 744 0.50 -49.99 69.73
C TRP A 744 1.14 -48.99 70.68
N ILE A 745 0.55 -48.82 71.87
CA ILE A 745 1.11 -48.00 72.95
C ILE A 745 1.52 -48.95 74.09
N PRO A 746 2.82 -49.25 74.25
CA PRO A 746 3.29 -50.26 75.21
C PRO A 746 2.95 -49.97 76.67
N SER A 747 2.93 -48.69 77.07
CA SER A 747 2.68 -48.27 78.45
C SER A 747 1.25 -48.50 78.90
N THR A 748 0.27 -48.23 78.04
CA THR A 748 -1.16 -48.39 78.35
C THR A 748 -1.77 -49.66 77.78
N LYS A 749 -1.00 -50.41 76.97
CA LYS A 749 -1.46 -51.62 76.25
C LYS A 749 -2.68 -51.37 75.36
N GLU A 750 -2.69 -50.22 74.69
CA GLU A 750 -3.80 -49.78 73.83
C GLU A 750 -3.41 -49.85 72.35
N GLU A 751 -4.34 -50.32 71.51
CA GLU A 751 -4.16 -50.47 70.06
C GLU A 751 -5.10 -49.52 69.30
N GLY A 752 -4.54 -48.77 68.35
CA GLY A 752 -5.28 -47.84 67.49
C GLY A 752 -4.92 -48.01 66.01
N LYS A 753 -5.69 -47.40 65.12
CA LYS A 753 -5.44 -47.38 63.67
C LYS A 753 -5.22 -45.95 63.18
N ILE A 754 -4.29 -45.77 62.25
CA ILE A 754 -4.06 -44.45 61.64
C ILE A 754 -5.30 -44.05 60.83
N ALA A 755 -5.92 -42.93 61.17
CA ALA A 755 -7.09 -42.38 60.47
C ALA A 755 -6.69 -41.39 59.35
N GLY A 756 -5.53 -40.74 59.44
CA GLY A 756 -5.03 -39.84 58.40
C GLY A 756 -4.09 -38.74 58.92
N PRO A 757 -3.63 -37.82 58.05
CA PRO A 757 -2.76 -36.71 58.43
C PRO A 757 -3.46 -35.69 59.34
N PHE A 758 -2.72 -35.05 60.25
CA PHE A 758 -3.23 -34.00 61.12
C PHE A 758 -2.25 -32.81 61.21
N GLY A 759 -2.65 -31.63 60.72
CA GLY A 759 -1.84 -30.41 60.88
C GLY A 759 -0.56 -30.37 60.02
N LYS A 760 0.53 -29.79 60.56
CA LYS A 760 1.83 -29.65 59.87
C LYS A 760 2.55 -31.01 59.74
N ALA A 761 3.44 -31.08 58.75
CA ALA A 761 4.04 -32.32 58.24
C ALA A 761 4.63 -33.24 59.32
N GLY A 762 4.26 -34.53 59.29
CA GLY A 762 4.75 -35.58 60.20
C GLY A 762 3.82 -35.97 61.37
N LYS A 763 2.68 -35.30 61.55
CA LYS A 763 1.67 -35.63 62.58
C LYS A 763 0.50 -36.42 62.00
N CYS A 764 0.09 -37.49 62.68
CA CYS A 764 -1.02 -38.34 62.26
C CYS A 764 -2.11 -38.42 63.34
N LYS A 765 -3.35 -38.59 62.88
CA LYS A 765 -4.51 -38.86 63.73
C LYS A 765 -4.68 -40.38 63.83
N VAL A 766 -4.85 -40.89 65.04
CA VAL A 766 -5.02 -42.32 65.33
C VAL A 766 -6.36 -42.52 66.04
N SER A 767 -7.16 -43.48 65.58
CA SER A 767 -8.45 -43.85 66.18
C SER A 767 -8.31 -45.14 66.99
N PHE A 768 -8.87 -45.17 68.20
CA PHE A 768 -8.83 -46.30 69.12
C PHE A 768 -10.25 -46.83 69.34
N GLU A 769 -10.53 -48.06 68.90
CA GLU A 769 -11.87 -48.67 69.02
C GLU A 769 -12.26 -48.92 70.48
N ALA A 770 -11.30 -49.30 71.33
CA ALA A 770 -11.50 -49.48 72.78
C ALA A 770 -11.23 -48.22 73.62
N GLY A 771 -10.96 -47.10 72.95
CA GLY A 771 -10.52 -45.83 73.55
C GLY A 771 -9.07 -45.83 74.04
N ILE A 772 -8.47 -44.64 74.08
CA ILE A 772 -7.12 -44.37 74.60
C ILE A 772 -7.22 -43.59 75.92
N SER A 773 -6.46 -44.00 76.92
CA SER A 773 -6.46 -43.37 78.24
C SER A 773 -5.71 -42.02 78.21
N GLU A 774 -6.12 -41.03 79.00
CA GLU A 774 -5.42 -39.73 79.06
C GLU A 774 -3.97 -39.86 79.55
N SER A 775 -3.70 -40.88 80.37
CA SER A 775 -2.34 -41.27 80.82
C SER A 775 -1.41 -41.71 79.68
N ALA A 776 -1.94 -41.95 78.47
CA ALA A 776 -1.13 -42.26 77.30
C ALA A 776 -0.45 -41.02 76.70
N VAL A 777 -0.85 -39.79 77.07
CA VAL A 777 -0.20 -38.57 76.58
C VAL A 777 1.27 -38.53 77.06
N GLY A 778 2.20 -38.33 76.12
CA GLY A 778 3.65 -38.42 76.35
C GLY A 778 4.22 -39.83 76.20
N SER A 779 3.39 -40.85 76.07
CA SER A 779 3.85 -42.23 75.87
C SER A 779 4.36 -42.48 74.45
N LYS A 780 5.27 -43.46 74.34
CA LYS A 780 5.81 -43.96 73.07
C LYS A 780 4.72 -44.75 72.33
N ALA A 781 4.53 -44.46 71.06
CA ALA A 781 3.62 -45.14 70.15
C ALA A 781 4.43 -45.85 69.07
N GLU A 782 4.15 -47.13 68.82
CA GLU A 782 4.93 -47.98 67.92
C GLU A 782 4.03 -48.50 66.78
N LEU A 783 4.51 -48.45 65.54
CA LEU A 783 3.77 -49.00 64.41
C LEU A 783 3.86 -50.54 64.42
N HIS A 784 2.73 -51.22 64.52
CA HIS A 784 2.66 -52.69 64.50
C HIS A 784 2.54 -53.17 63.05
N GLU A 785 3.55 -53.88 62.54
CA GLU A 785 3.43 -54.57 61.25
C GLU A 785 2.57 -55.83 61.42
N ALA A 786 1.53 -55.97 60.60
CA ALA A 786 0.86 -57.26 60.46
C ALA A 786 1.84 -58.19 59.73
N THR A 787 2.39 -59.17 60.44
CA THR A 787 3.03 -60.33 59.83
C THR A 787 1.98 -61.05 58.98
N SER A 788 2.02 -60.85 57.66
CA SER A 788 1.30 -61.71 56.73
C SER A 788 2.05 -63.05 56.68
N THR A 789 1.46 -64.08 57.27
CA THR A 789 1.72 -65.48 56.91
C THR A 789 1.28 -65.78 55.49
#